data_AF-A0A9R0XPW7-F1
#
_entry.id   AF-A0A9R0XPW7-F1
#
_cell.length_a   1.000
_cell.length_b   1.000
_cell.length_c   1.000
_cell.angle_alpha   90.00
_cell.angle_beta   90.00
_cell.angle_gamma   90.00
#
_symmetry.space_group_name_H-M   'P 1'
#
loop_
_entity.id
_entity.type
_entity.pdbx_description
1 polymer ?
#
loop_
_entity_poly.entity_id
_entity_poly.type
_entity_poly.pdbx_seq_one_letter_code
_entity_poly.pdbx_strand_id
1 'polypeptide(L)'
;MQLLSEEIFDFSRGEMTQQKIKELKSSLNSEFRLIHELCLYVLSATQSSELIRATLATLHAFLSWIPVGFIFESPLLETLLKFFPMAAYRNLTLQCLTEVAALQFGDFYNVQYVKMYTFFMLQLQAILPPGTIPNAYANGSNEEQAFIQNLALFFTAFFKNHIRILEASAENRAALLVGLEYLIGISYVDDTEVFKVCLDYWNVFVLELFEAHNQMEPAIPAVSMIGLKAQMIPGVDGTGTAVHQRRQLYASPLSKLRMLMICRMAKPEEVLIVEDENGNIVRETMKDNDVLVQYKIMRETLIYLSHLDHEDTEQQMLKKLTKQLNGEDWSWNNLNTLCWAIGSISGSMVEEQENRFLVMVIRDLLNLCEITKGKDNKAVIASNIMYVVGQYPRFLRAHWKFLKTVVNKLFEFMHEMHPGVQDMACDTFLKIVQKCKRKFVTQQVGENEPFVSELLTNLATTILDLEPHQIHTFYESVGHMIQAESDNTKRDEYLKRLMSLPNQKWAEIIGQAGQSIDILKNQDVIRSVLNILQTNTSVATSLGPHFFPQISLIFLDMLTVYRMYSELVSSTIAEGGPYASKSSFVKLLRSIKRETLKLIETFVDKAEDLPHLGKQFVPPMMDPILGDYARNVPDARESEVLSLFATIINKYKAEMLDDVPRIFEAVFQCTLEMITKNFEDYPEHRLKFFSLLRAIGTHCFKALIQLSSQQLKLVIDSINWAFRHTERNIAETGLSLLLEIQASEFTNQFYKTYFLTIEQEIFAVLTDSFHKPGFKLHVLVLQHLFCVVDGLTEPLWDASTVSYPSNAMFVRDYTIKLLGASFPNMTAAEVTKFVDGLLGSRHDLPSFKNHIRDFLVQSKEFSAQDNKDLYAEEAAVQREKERQRMLAIPGLIAPSELQDEMVDS
;
A
#
# COMPACT_ATOMS: atom_id res chain seq x y z
N MET A 1 35.56 -23.32 4.88
CA MET A 1 35.92 -22.01 4.32
C MET A 1 34.67 -21.27 3.87
N GLN A 2 33.86 -21.83 2.97
CA GLN A 2 32.57 -21.28 2.57
C GLN A 2 31.65 -20.94 3.76
N LEU A 3 31.31 -21.91 4.62
CA LEU A 3 30.45 -21.67 5.80
C LEU A 3 30.96 -20.56 6.74
N LEU A 4 32.29 -20.45 6.90
CA LEU A 4 32.90 -19.40 7.72
C LEU A 4 32.75 -18.01 7.08
N SER A 5 32.75 -17.94 5.74
CA SER A 5 32.47 -16.70 5.00
C SER A 5 31.03 -16.25 5.22
N GLU A 6 30.10 -17.18 5.03
CA GLU A 6 28.66 -16.93 5.12
C GLU A 6 28.29 -16.41 6.53
N GLU A 7 28.79 -17.03 7.60
CA GLU A 7 28.57 -16.57 8.99
C GLU A 7 29.10 -15.14 9.27
N ILE A 8 30.22 -14.76 8.67
CA ILE A 8 30.89 -13.48 8.97
C ILE A 8 30.38 -12.32 8.10
N PHE A 9 29.99 -12.60 6.85
CA PHE A 9 29.68 -11.56 5.86
C PHE A 9 28.21 -11.49 5.48
N ASP A 10 27.50 -12.63 5.45
CA ASP A 10 26.09 -12.67 5.01
C ASP A 10 25.12 -12.56 6.18
N PHE A 11 25.41 -13.20 7.32
CA PHE A 11 24.54 -13.19 8.53
C PHE A 11 24.88 -12.12 9.57
N SER A 12 25.91 -11.30 9.33
CA SER A 12 26.41 -10.34 10.33
C SER A 12 25.48 -9.15 10.66
N ARG A 13 24.55 -8.79 9.76
CA ARG A 13 23.64 -7.65 9.97
C ARG A 13 22.49 -8.03 10.89
N GLY A 14 22.58 -7.62 12.15
CA GLY A 14 21.55 -7.82 13.17
C GLY A 14 21.94 -8.83 14.24
N GLU A 15 22.93 -9.69 13.95
CA GLU A 15 23.40 -10.75 14.86
C GLU A 15 24.62 -10.37 15.72
N MET A 16 25.37 -9.35 15.29
CA MET A 16 26.63 -8.95 15.93
C MET A 16 26.75 -7.43 16.05
N THR A 17 27.46 -6.97 17.08
CA THR A 17 27.79 -5.54 17.23
C THR A 17 28.69 -5.07 16.09
N GLN A 18 28.56 -3.81 15.69
CA GLN A 18 29.37 -3.22 14.61
C GLN A 18 30.88 -3.37 14.86
N GLN A 19 31.30 -3.31 16.12
CA GLN A 19 32.70 -3.49 16.51
C GLN A 19 33.20 -4.93 16.26
N LYS A 20 32.41 -5.95 16.63
CA LYS A 20 32.78 -7.37 16.43
C LYS A 20 32.87 -7.74 14.95
N ILE A 21 31.97 -7.21 14.12
CA ILE A 21 32.01 -7.39 12.66
C ILE A 21 33.32 -6.83 12.10
N LYS A 22 33.71 -5.62 12.52
CA LYS A 22 34.94 -4.98 12.07
C LYS A 22 36.19 -5.79 12.41
N GLU A 23 36.22 -6.38 13.61
CA GLU A 23 37.34 -7.22 14.07
C GLU A 23 37.46 -8.52 13.28
N LEU A 24 36.36 -9.25 13.08
CA LEU A 24 36.34 -10.49 12.28
C LEU A 24 36.74 -10.25 10.83
N LYS A 25 36.24 -9.17 10.20
CA LYS A 25 36.64 -8.76 8.85
C LYS A 25 38.14 -8.45 8.76
N SER A 26 38.69 -7.76 9.75
CA SER A 26 40.12 -7.44 9.79
C SER A 26 40.99 -8.69 9.93
N SER A 27 40.58 -9.63 10.79
CA SER A 27 41.31 -10.89 10.99
C SER A 27 41.34 -11.73 9.72
N LEU A 28 40.18 -11.93 9.09
CA LEU A 28 40.08 -12.81 7.94
C LEU A 28 40.76 -12.22 6.69
N ASN A 29 40.73 -10.88 6.53
CA ASN A 29 41.50 -10.19 5.49
C ASN A 29 43.02 -10.39 5.63
N SER A 30 43.54 -10.52 6.86
CA SER A 30 44.97 -10.72 7.09
C SER A 30 45.48 -12.10 6.63
N GLU A 31 44.60 -13.11 6.60
CA GLU A 31 44.93 -14.49 6.21
C GLU A 31 44.47 -14.84 4.79
N PHE A 32 43.66 -13.99 4.15
CA PHE A 32 43.03 -14.28 2.86
C PHE A 32 44.02 -14.62 1.74
N ARG A 33 45.24 -14.07 1.79
CA ARG A 33 46.29 -14.37 0.80
C ARG A 33 46.54 -15.88 0.63
N LEU A 34 46.59 -16.63 1.74
CA LEU A 34 46.83 -18.07 1.71
C LEU A 34 45.65 -18.84 1.08
N ILE A 35 44.43 -18.39 1.37
CA ILE A 35 43.19 -18.94 0.79
C ILE A 35 43.20 -18.70 -0.73
N HIS A 36 43.53 -17.50 -1.16
CA HIS A 36 43.60 -17.13 -2.57
C HIS A 36 44.66 -17.93 -3.34
N GLU A 37 45.87 -18.06 -2.79
CA GLU A 37 46.95 -18.86 -3.38
C GLU A 37 46.54 -20.35 -3.51
N LEU A 38 45.85 -20.91 -2.50
CA LEU A 38 45.32 -22.26 -2.55
C LEU A 38 44.26 -22.42 -3.66
N CYS A 39 43.29 -21.52 -3.74
CA CYS A 39 42.25 -21.57 -4.78
C CYS A 39 42.85 -21.51 -6.19
N LEU A 40 43.80 -20.62 -6.44
CA LEU A 40 44.49 -20.52 -7.74
C LEU A 40 45.34 -21.76 -8.06
N TYR A 41 46.02 -22.32 -7.05
CA TYR A 41 46.78 -23.55 -7.23
C TYR A 41 45.85 -24.70 -7.63
N VAL A 42 44.74 -24.88 -6.92
CA VAL A 42 43.78 -25.93 -7.23
C VAL A 42 43.19 -25.76 -8.63
N LEU A 43 42.76 -24.55 -9.01
CA LEU A 43 42.19 -24.27 -10.33
C LEU A 43 43.18 -24.47 -11.49
N SER A 44 44.48 -24.40 -11.24
CA SER A 44 45.52 -24.56 -12.28
C SER A 44 46.14 -25.96 -12.33
N ALA A 45 46.20 -26.67 -11.20
CA ALA A 45 46.97 -27.91 -11.08
C ALA A 45 46.11 -29.19 -11.08
N THR A 46 44.81 -29.11 -10.79
CA THR A 46 43.95 -30.30 -10.70
C THR A 46 43.16 -30.57 -11.99
N GLN A 47 42.80 -31.84 -12.19
CA GLN A 47 41.83 -32.28 -13.20
C GLN A 47 40.57 -32.88 -12.55
N SER A 48 40.49 -32.90 -11.22
CA SER A 48 39.31 -33.41 -10.50
C SER A 48 38.15 -32.42 -10.61
N SER A 49 37.10 -32.80 -11.34
CA SER A 49 35.91 -31.97 -11.56
C SER A 49 35.22 -31.57 -10.26
N GLU A 50 35.10 -32.48 -9.29
CA GLU A 50 34.49 -32.20 -7.99
C GLU A 50 35.27 -31.14 -7.21
N LEU A 51 36.61 -31.25 -7.22
CA LEU A 51 37.48 -30.29 -6.53
C LEU A 51 37.45 -28.92 -7.19
N ILE A 52 37.39 -28.85 -8.53
CA ILE A 52 37.24 -27.59 -9.28
C ILE A 52 35.90 -26.94 -8.90
N ARG A 53 34.79 -27.70 -8.89
CA ARG A 53 33.47 -27.18 -8.51
C ARG A 53 33.44 -26.67 -7.07
N ALA A 54 33.99 -27.43 -6.11
CA ALA A 54 34.08 -27.01 -4.72
C ALA A 54 34.93 -25.74 -4.54
N THR A 55 35.99 -25.59 -5.33
CA THR A 55 36.86 -24.41 -5.31
C THR A 55 36.16 -23.19 -5.89
N LEU A 56 35.42 -23.34 -7.00
CA LEU A 56 34.62 -22.25 -7.58
C LEU A 56 33.50 -21.80 -6.63
N ALA A 57 32.79 -22.74 -6.00
CA ALA A 57 31.78 -22.42 -4.98
C ALA A 57 32.39 -21.68 -3.77
N THR A 58 33.57 -22.11 -3.33
CA THR A 58 34.31 -21.44 -2.27
C THR A 58 34.72 -20.02 -2.66
N LEU A 59 35.19 -19.81 -3.91
CA LEU A 59 35.51 -18.48 -4.42
C LEU A 59 34.28 -17.57 -4.52
N HIS A 60 33.15 -18.10 -4.97
CA HIS A 60 31.89 -17.34 -5.06
C HIS A 60 31.55 -16.67 -3.72
N ALA A 61 31.64 -17.41 -2.61
CA ALA A 61 31.39 -16.89 -1.25
C ALA A 61 32.38 -15.83 -0.75
N PHE A 62 33.50 -15.61 -1.45
CA PHE A 62 34.55 -14.68 -1.06
C PHE A 62 34.59 -13.41 -1.92
N LEU A 63 34.15 -13.48 -3.19
CA LEU A 63 34.36 -12.42 -4.18
C LEU A 63 33.69 -11.08 -3.82
N SER A 64 32.64 -11.09 -2.99
CA SER A 64 31.90 -9.89 -2.61
C SER A 64 32.63 -8.97 -1.62
N TRP A 65 33.67 -9.45 -0.93
CA TRP A 65 34.32 -8.68 0.14
C TRP A 65 35.85 -8.71 0.14
N ILE A 66 36.49 -9.54 -0.69
CA ILE A 66 37.95 -9.66 -0.70
C ILE A 66 38.65 -8.42 -1.26
N PRO A 67 39.91 -8.17 -0.90
CA PRO A 67 40.68 -7.08 -1.49
C PRO A 67 40.79 -7.25 -3.02
N VAL A 68 40.37 -6.22 -3.74
CA VAL A 68 40.23 -6.21 -5.21
C VAL A 68 41.49 -6.53 -6.00
N GLY A 69 42.67 -6.26 -5.43
CA GLY A 69 43.95 -6.62 -6.06
C GLY A 69 44.04 -8.13 -6.34
N PHE A 70 43.46 -8.97 -5.48
CA PHE A 70 43.40 -10.41 -5.71
C PHE A 70 42.54 -10.79 -6.92
N ILE A 71 41.59 -9.94 -7.34
CA ILE A 71 40.72 -10.20 -8.49
C ILE A 71 41.36 -9.67 -9.78
N PHE A 72 41.77 -8.39 -9.77
CA PHE A 72 42.16 -7.67 -10.99
C PHE A 72 43.67 -7.63 -11.26
N GLU A 73 44.51 -7.85 -10.25
CA GLU A 73 45.98 -7.84 -10.37
C GLU A 73 46.57 -9.26 -10.34
N SER A 74 45.70 -10.28 -10.26
CA SER A 74 46.06 -11.70 -10.29
C SER A 74 45.51 -12.40 -11.54
N PRO A 75 45.91 -13.64 -11.84
CA PRO A 75 45.37 -14.39 -12.98
C PRO A 75 43.96 -14.95 -12.72
N LEU A 76 43.31 -14.63 -11.60
CA LEU A 76 42.00 -15.16 -11.22
C LEU A 76 40.93 -14.87 -12.29
N LEU A 77 40.83 -13.61 -12.73
CA LEU A 77 39.82 -13.22 -13.71
C LEU A 77 39.98 -13.94 -15.05
N GLU A 78 41.22 -14.05 -15.55
CA GLU A 78 41.53 -14.81 -16.76
C GLU A 78 41.23 -16.31 -16.60
N THR A 79 41.44 -16.84 -15.39
CA THR A 79 41.17 -18.24 -15.07
C THR A 79 39.66 -18.52 -15.07
N LEU A 80 38.86 -17.65 -14.45
CA LEU A 80 37.39 -17.75 -14.50
C LEU A 80 36.88 -17.73 -15.96
N LEU A 81 37.36 -16.78 -16.77
CA LEU A 81 36.94 -16.68 -18.17
C LEU A 81 37.30 -17.93 -19.01
N LYS A 82 38.36 -18.68 -18.65
CA LYS A 82 38.70 -19.97 -19.29
C LYS A 82 37.74 -21.10 -18.91
N PHE A 83 37.20 -21.09 -17.69
CA PHE A 83 36.24 -22.10 -17.24
C PHE A 83 34.82 -21.86 -17.73
N PHE A 84 34.45 -20.61 -18.04
CA PHE A 84 33.12 -20.23 -18.51
C PHE A 84 32.59 -21.08 -19.70
N PRO A 85 33.34 -21.32 -20.80
CA PRO A 85 32.82 -22.12 -21.91
C PRO A 85 32.59 -23.61 -21.57
N MET A 86 33.21 -24.11 -20.49
CA MET A 86 33.10 -25.51 -20.09
C MET A 86 31.78 -25.80 -19.36
N ALA A 87 30.91 -26.61 -19.96
CA ALA A 87 29.55 -26.86 -19.45
C ALA A 87 29.51 -27.27 -17.96
N ALA A 88 30.43 -28.14 -17.52
CA ALA A 88 30.48 -28.64 -16.14
C ALA A 88 30.75 -27.56 -15.07
N TYR A 89 31.32 -26.41 -15.46
CA TYR A 89 31.74 -25.34 -14.55
C TYR A 89 31.08 -23.98 -14.85
N ARG A 90 30.37 -23.89 -15.98
CA ARG A 90 29.81 -22.65 -16.54
C ARG A 90 28.97 -21.87 -15.53
N ASN A 91 28.01 -22.51 -14.87
CA ASN A 91 27.11 -21.84 -13.93
C ASN A 91 27.85 -21.27 -12.70
N LEU A 92 28.68 -22.07 -12.03
CA LEU A 92 29.47 -21.61 -10.89
C LEU A 92 30.45 -20.49 -11.27
N THR A 93 31.04 -20.60 -12.47
CA THR A 93 31.94 -19.57 -13.01
C THR A 93 31.18 -18.28 -13.27
N LEU A 94 29.99 -18.37 -13.86
CA LEU A 94 29.15 -17.20 -14.12
C LEU A 94 28.73 -16.52 -12.82
N GLN A 95 28.36 -17.28 -11.78
CA GLN A 95 28.09 -16.74 -10.45
C GLN A 95 29.29 -15.97 -9.88
N CYS A 96 30.50 -16.52 -10.00
CA CYS A 96 31.72 -15.80 -9.64
C CYS A 96 31.89 -14.49 -10.44
N LEU A 97 31.68 -14.54 -11.77
CA LEU A 97 31.77 -13.35 -12.63
C LEU A 97 30.70 -12.32 -12.29
N THR A 98 29.51 -12.73 -11.85
CA THR A 98 28.43 -11.85 -11.38
C THR A 98 28.84 -11.09 -10.12
N GLU A 99 29.46 -11.76 -9.13
CA GLU A 99 29.99 -11.06 -7.95
C GLU A 99 31.06 -10.05 -8.35
N VAL A 100 31.97 -10.43 -9.26
CA VAL A 100 32.98 -9.49 -9.79
C VAL A 100 32.33 -8.31 -10.51
N ALA A 101 31.25 -8.53 -11.27
CA ALA A 101 30.49 -7.49 -11.95
C ALA A 101 29.68 -6.58 -11.00
N ALA A 102 29.43 -7.03 -9.77
CA ALA A 102 28.72 -6.25 -8.76
C ALA A 102 29.62 -5.26 -7.99
N LEU A 103 30.94 -5.45 -8.08
CA LEU A 103 31.95 -4.69 -7.35
C LEU A 103 32.11 -3.25 -7.85
N GLN A 104 32.27 -2.28 -6.95
CA GLN A 104 32.44 -0.86 -7.29
C GLN A 104 33.72 -0.26 -6.68
N PHE A 105 34.64 0.21 -7.52
CA PHE A 105 35.94 0.75 -7.08
C PHE A 105 36.38 2.01 -7.85
N GLY A 106 35.41 2.86 -8.19
CA GLY A 106 35.63 4.01 -9.05
C GLY A 106 36.21 3.61 -10.41
N ASP A 107 36.97 4.50 -11.04
CA ASP A 107 37.44 4.31 -12.42
C ASP A 107 38.70 3.44 -12.57
N PHE A 108 39.29 2.98 -11.47
CA PHE A 108 40.63 2.39 -11.46
C PHE A 108 40.74 1.09 -12.28
N TYR A 109 39.69 0.26 -12.26
CA TYR A 109 39.66 -1.03 -12.96
C TYR A 109 38.76 -1.05 -14.21
N ASN A 110 38.36 0.12 -14.74
CA ASN A 110 37.45 0.20 -15.89
C ASN A 110 37.96 -0.59 -17.11
N VAL A 111 39.28 -0.60 -17.35
CA VAL A 111 39.89 -1.35 -18.46
C VAL A 111 39.70 -2.87 -18.27
N GLN A 112 39.83 -3.36 -17.05
CA GLN A 112 39.68 -4.78 -16.70
C GLN A 112 38.22 -5.20 -16.84
N TYR A 113 37.26 -4.38 -16.41
CA TYR A 113 35.82 -4.63 -16.62
C TYR A 113 35.46 -4.68 -18.10
N VAL A 114 35.96 -3.74 -18.92
CA VAL A 114 35.74 -3.77 -20.38
C VAL A 114 36.32 -5.06 -20.99
N LYS A 115 37.56 -5.43 -20.63
CA LYS A 115 38.18 -6.67 -21.13
C LYS A 115 37.40 -7.93 -20.73
N MET A 116 36.97 -8.00 -19.46
CA MET A 116 36.15 -9.10 -18.96
C MET A 116 34.86 -9.21 -19.76
N TYR A 117 34.12 -8.11 -19.89
CA TYR A 117 32.84 -8.08 -20.58
C TYR A 117 32.99 -8.46 -22.06
N THR A 118 33.95 -7.89 -22.78
CA THR A 118 34.15 -8.20 -24.20
C THR A 118 34.55 -9.66 -24.43
N PHE A 119 35.43 -10.23 -23.60
CA PHE A 119 35.80 -11.64 -23.71
C PHE A 119 34.63 -12.57 -23.35
N PHE A 120 33.91 -12.25 -22.27
CA PHE A 120 32.69 -12.96 -21.88
C PHE A 120 31.66 -12.97 -23.02
N MET A 121 31.40 -11.82 -23.64
CA MET A 121 30.43 -11.68 -24.73
C MET A 121 30.80 -12.50 -25.97
N LEU A 122 32.09 -12.60 -26.28
CA LEU A 122 32.57 -13.46 -27.37
C LEU A 122 32.30 -14.94 -27.09
N GLN A 123 32.58 -15.40 -25.87
CA GLN A 123 32.30 -16.79 -25.47
C GLN A 123 30.80 -17.06 -25.41
N LEU A 124 30.00 -16.13 -24.86
CA LEU A 124 28.56 -16.28 -24.74
C LEU A 124 27.89 -16.44 -26.12
N GLN A 125 28.28 -15.65 -27.11
CA GLN A 125 27.73 -15.75 -28.47
C GLN A 125 28.03 -17.08 -29.14
N ALA A 126 29.16 -17.71 -28.82
CA ALA A 126 29.48 -19.05 -29.30
C ALA A 126 28.65 -20.14 -28.61
N ILE A 127 28.32 -19.97 -27.33
CA ILE A 127 27.56 -20.94 -26.51
C ILE A 127 26.05 -20.82 -26.78
N LEU A 128 25.54 -19.60 -26.82
CA LEU A 128 24.12 -19.28 -26.90
C LEU A 128 23.93 -18.14 -27.91
N PRO A 129 23.64 -18.42 -29.19
CA PRO A 129 23.44 -17.39 -30.21
C PRO A 129 22.27 -16.44 -29.86
N PRO A 130 22.39 -15.14 -30.15
CA PRO A 130 21.31 -14.17 -29.91
C PRO A 130 19.98 -14.59 -30.57
N GLY A 131 18.86 -14.30 -29.92
CA GLY A 131 17.51 -14.57 -30.45
C GLY A 131 16.98 -16.00 -30.23
N THR A 132 17.78 -16.92 -29.68
CA THR A 132 17.35 -18.30 -29.38
C THR A 132 16.86 -18.52 -27.94
N ILE A 133 16.96 -17.49 -27.09
CA ILE A 133 16.90 -17.59 -25.63
C ILE A 133 15.57 -18.17 -25.11
N PRO A 134 14.37 -17.68 -25.51
CA PRO A 134 13.12 -18.24 -24.98
C PRO A 134 12.94 -19.72 -25.33
N ASN A 135 13.29 -20.10 -26.57
CA ASN A 135 13.24 -21.51 -27.01
C ASN A 135 14.28 -22.39 -26.32
N ALA A 136 15.48 -21.85 -26.05
CA ALA A 136 16.53 -22.53 -25.31
C ALA A 136 16.12 -22.78 -23.85
N TYR A 137 15.39 -21.85 -23.22
CA TYR A 137 14.85 -22.06 -21.87
C TYR A 137 13.75 -23.12 -21.84
N ALA A 138 12.78 -23.02 -22.75
CA ALA A 138 11.61 -23.90 -22.79
C ALA A 138 11.97 -25.37 -23.04
N ASN A 139 13.03 -25.62 -23.82
CA ASN A 139 13.50 -26.97 -24.15
C ASN A 139 14.78 -27.37 -23.39
N GLY A 140 15.28 -26.51 -22.51
CA GLY A 140 16.52 -26.71 -21.79
C GLY A 140 16.37 -27.59 -20.56
N SER A 141 17.47 -28.22 -20.15
CA SER A 141 17.61 -28.88 -18.85
C SER A 141 17.59 -27.88 -17.69
N ASN A 142 17.41 -28.36 -16.46
CA ASN A 142 17.49 -27.51 -15.25
C ASN A 142 18.81 -26.73 -15.16
N GLU A 143 19.93 -27.31 -15.63
CA GLU A 143 21.22 -26.61 -15.65
C GLU A 143 21.27 -25.47 -16.69
N GLU A 144 20.59 -25.63 -17.83
CA GLU A 144 20.49 -24.61 -18.89
C GLU A 144 19.49 -23.50 -18.52
N GLN A 145 18.40 -23.84 -17.83
CA GLN A 145 17.48 -22.86 -17.24
C GLN A 145 18.21 -22.02 -16.17
N ALA A 146 18.94 -22.69 -15.26
CA ALA A 146 19.78 -22.01 -14.27
C ALA A 146 20.88 -21.15 -14.94
N PHE A 147 21.41 -21.58 -16.08
CA PHE A 147 22.36 -20.78 -16.85
C PHE A 147 21.74 -19.47 -17.35
N ILE A 148 20.52 -19.51 -17.90
CA ILE A 148 19.79 -18.31 -18.35
C ILE A 148 19.46 -17.38 -17.17
N GLN A 149 19.07 -17.94 -16.02
CA GLN A 149 18.87 -17.15 -14.79
C GLN A 149 20.18 -16.47 -14.33
N ASN A 150 21.30 -17.20 -14.31
CA ASN A 150 22.60 -16.64 -13.97
C ASN A 150 23.06 -15.57 -14.97
N LEU A 151 22.69 -15.67 -16.26
CA LEU A 151 22.95 -14.63 -17.26
C LEU A 151 22.15 -13.37 -16.96
N ALA A 152 20.88 -13.50 -16.54
CA ALA A 152 20.07 -12.37 -16.10
C ALA A 152 20.76 -11.62 -14.95
N LEU A 153 21.21 -12.35 -13.93
CA LEU A 153 21.93 -11.80 -12.79
C LEU A 153 23.24 -11.13 -13.20
N PHE A 154 24.03 -11.76 -14.08
CA PHE A 154 25.28 -11.18 -14.58
C PHE A 154 25.04 -9.87 -15.33
N PHE A 155 24.15 -9.85 -16.32
CA PHE A 155 23.89 -8.65 -17.12
C PHE A 155 23.34 -7.51 -16.28
N THR A 156 22.36 -7.79 -15.41
CA THR A 156 21.77 -6.77 -14.55
C THR A 156 22.78 -6.22 -13.54
N ALA A 157 23.60 -7.07 -12.92
CA ALA A 157 24.68 -6.62 -12.04
C ALA A 157 25.73 -5.78 -12.78
N PHE A 158 26.22 -6.24 -13.93
CA PHE A 158 27.23 -5.54 -14.69
C PHE A 158 26.71 -4.19 -15.19
N PHE A 159 25.52 -4.15 -15.81
CA PHE A 159 25.01 -2.90 -16.36
C PHE A 159 24.64 -1.89 -15.28
N LYS A 160 24.04 -2.32 -14.16
CA LYS A 160 23.72 -1.42 -13.05
C LYS A 160 24.94 -0.65 -12.55
N ASN A 161 26.11 -1.27 -12.55
CA ASN A 161 27.33 -0.68 -11.98
C ASN A 161 28.25 -0.06 -13.04
N HIS A 162 28.25 -0.60 -14.25
CA HIS A 162 29.32 -0.35 -15.22
C HIS A 162 28.84 0.02 -16.63
N ILE A 163 27.54 0.16 -16.91
CA ILE A 163 27.06 0.42 -18.28
C ILE A 163 27.74 1.63 -18.95
N ARG A 164 28.05 2.68 -18.17
CA ARG A 164 28.70 3.92 -18.64
C ARG A 164 30.07 3.69 -19.28
N ILE A 165 30.85 2.74 -18.79
CA ILE A 165 32.20 2.48 -19.33
C ILE A 165 32.11 1.84 -20.73
N LEU A 166 31.00 1.18 -21.04
CA LEU A 166 30.74 0.61 -22.36
C LEU A 166 30.24 1.65 -23.38
N GLU A 167 29.82 2.84 -22.93
CA GLU A 167 29.38 3.95 -23.80
C GLU A 167 30.56 4.70 -24.44
N ALA A 168 31.80 4.45 -24.01
CA ALA A 168 32.97 5.27 -24.33
C ALA A 168 33.50 5.12 -25.78
N SER A 169 33.52 3.89 -26.33
CA SER A 169 34.09 3.60 -27.66
C SER A 169 33.08 2.93 -28.58
N ALA A 170 33.27 3.02 -29.89
CA ALA A 170 32.36 2.40 -30.86
C ALA A 170 32.32 0.87 -30.74
N GLU A 171 33.46 0.24 -30.47
CA GLU A 171 33.58 -1.21 -30.26
C GLU A 171 32.83 -1.65 -28.99
N ASN A 172 33.02 -0.92 -27.89
CA ASN A 172 32.32 -1.21 -26.63
C ASN A 172 30.80 -1.03 -26.78
N ARG A 173 30.36 0.00 -27.53
CA ARG A 173 28.94 0.23 -27.83
C ARG A 173 28.33 -0.93 -28.59
N ALA A 174 29.06 -1.53 -29.55
CA ALA A 174 28.57 -2.70 -30.27
C ALA A 174 28.36 -3.90 -29.31
N ALA A 175 29.32 -4.19 -28.44
CA ALA A 175 29.21 -5.26 -27.45
C ALA A 175 28.10 -5.00 -26.40
N LEU A 176 27.92 -3.73 -26.01
CA LEU A 176 26.83 -3.29 -25.13
C LEU A 176 25.46 -3.56 -25.75
N LEU A 177 25.25 -3.14 -27.01
CA LEU A 177 23.97 -3.34 -27.69
C LEU A 177 23.63 -4.82 -27.83
N VAL A 178 24.61 -5.66 -28.15
CA VAL A 178 24.41 -7.13 -28.18
C VAL A 178 24.02 -7.66 -26.78
N GLY A 179 24.68 -7.20 -25.71
CA GLY A 179 24.32 -7.62 -24.35
C GLY A 179 22.91 -7.18 -23.93
N LEU A 180 22.48 -5.98 -24.32
CA LEU A 180 21.10 -5.53 -24.12
C LEU A 180 20.10 -6.39 -24.91
N GLU A 181 20.47 -6.85 -26.12
CA GLU A 181 19.64 -7.81 -26.87
C GLU A 181 19.51 -9.16 -26.16
N TYR A 182 20.59 -9.65 -25.52
CA TYR A 182 20.49 -10.82 -24.64
C TYR A 182 19.53 -10.57 -23.50
N LEU A 183 19.67 -9.47 -22.77
CA LEU A 183 18.81 -9.18 -21.61
C LEU A 183 17.34 -9.05 -22.02
N ILE A 184 17.04 -8.44 -23.16
CA ILE A 184 15.68 -8.38 -23.72
C ILE A 184 15.18 -9.79 -24.06
N GLY A 185 16.00 -10.63 -24.70
CA GLY A 185 15.63 -12.01 -25.01
C GLY A 185 15.41 -12.88 -23.78
N ILE A 186 16.22 -12.70 -22.73
CA ILE A 186 16.03 -13.32 -21.40
C ILE A 186 14.70 -12.85 -20.79
N SER A 187 14.34 -11.57 -20.95
CA SER A 187 13.09 -11.04 -20.41
C SER A 187 11.82 -11.58 -21.09
N TYR A 188 11.94 -12.23 -22.25
CA TYR A 188 10.83 -12.95 -22.91
C TYR A 188 10.69 -14.41 -22.42
N VAL A 189 11.59 -14.88 -21.56
CA VAL A 189 11.48 -16.22 -20.95
C VAL A 189 10.22 -16.27 -20.10
N ASP A 190 9.49 -17.38 -20.20
CA ASP A 190 8.29 -17.61 -19.42
C ASP A 190 8.63 -18.14 -18.02
N ASP A 191 9.31 -17.32 -17.24
CA ASP A 191 9.67 -17.55 -15.86
C ASP A 191 9.54 -16.25 -15.07
N THR A 192 8.70 -16.26 -14.04
CA THR A 192 8.37 -15.06 -13.26
C THR A 192 9.57 -14.51 -12.50
N GLU A 193 10.43 -15.37 -11.95
CA GLU A 193 11.58 -14.94 -11.16
C GLU A 193 12.69 -14.37 -12.04
N VAL A 194 12.95 -14.99 -13.20
CA VAL A 194 13.87 -14.44 -14.20
C VAL A 194 13.36 -13.08 -14.70
N PHE A 195 12.07 -12.96 -14.97
CA PHE A 195 11.49 -11.69 -15.43
C PHE A 195 11.55 -10.60 -14.36
N LYS A 196 11.29 -10.90 -13.09
CA LYS A 196 11.40 -9.94 -11.97
C LYS A 196 12.80 -9.33 -11.90
N VAL A 197 13.85 -10.16 -11.95
CA VAL A 197 15.25 -9.70 -11.96
C VAL A 197 15.52 -8.72 -13.11
N CYS A 198 15.07 -9.08 -14.32
CA CYS A 198 15.22 -8.21 -15.49
C CYS A 198 14.41 -6.91 -15.37
N LEU A 199 13.16 -7.01 -14.90
CA LEU A 199 12.23 -5.90 -14.75
C LEU A 199 12.75 -4.85 -13.76
N ASP A 200 13.28 -5.27 -12.62
CA ASP A 200 13.88 -4.38 -11.62
C ASP A 200 15.04 -3.57 -12.22
N TYR A 201 15.90 -4.22 -13.02
CA TYR A 201 16.96 -3.52 -13.73
C TYR A 201 16.39 -2.57 -14.79
N TRP A 202 15.43 -3.00 -15.60
CA TRP A 202 14.85 -2.16 -16.65
C TRP A 202 14.20 -0.90 -16.09
N ASN A 203 13.47 -1.02 -14.98
CA ASN A 203 12.88 0.12 -14.29
C ASN A 203 13.95 1.15 -13.90
N VAL A 204 15.02 0.71 -13.21
CA VAL A 204 16.13 1.58 -12.79
C VAL A 204 16.84 2.21 -13.98
N PHE A 205 17.14 1.43 -15.02
CA PHE A 205 17.86 1.90 -16.20
C PHE A 205 17.06 2.95 -16.99
N VAL A 206 15.78 2.68 -17.24
CA VAL A 206 14.92 3.61 -17.98
C VAL A 206 14.69 4.88 -17.16
N LEU A 207 14.54 4.77 -15.84
CA LEU A 207 14.45 5.90 -14.93
C LEU A 207 15.68 6.81 -14.99
N GLU A 208 16.89 6.23 -14.97
CA GLU A 208 18.14 7.00 -15.13
C GLU A 208 18.18 7.78 -16.46
N LEU A 209 17.73 7.15 -17.56
CA LEU A 209 17.65 7.81 -18.86
C LEU A 209 16.61 8.93 -18.90
N PHE A 210 15.45 8.69 -18.28
CA PHE A 210 14.37 9.67 -18.17
C PHE A 210 14.78 10.89 -17.33
N GLU A 211 15.41 10.71 -16.17
CA GLU A 211 15.86 11.83 -15.34
C GLU A 211 16.93 12.66 -16.03
N ALA A 212 17.87 12.01 -16.73
CA ALA A 212 18.88 12.71 -17.52
C ALA A 212 18.25 13.54 -18.66
N HIS A 213 17.12 13.09 -19.21
CA HIS A 213 16.38 13.83 -20.24
C HIS A 213 15.62 15.03 -19.66
N ASN A 214 14.88 14.83 -18.57
CA ASN A 214 14.06 15.87 -17.95
C ASN A 214 14.86 17.02 -17.34
N GLN A 215 16.09 16.76 -16.87
CA GLN A 215 16.98 17.82 -16.39
C GLN A 215 17.41 18.81 -17.48
N MET A 216 17.12 18.53 -18.76
CA MET A 216 17.50 19.38 -19.91
C MET A 216 16.36 20.24 -20.46
N GLU A 217 15.10 19.86 -20.25
CA GLU A 217 14.00 20.75 -20.61
C GLU A 217 13.93 21.88 -19.59
N PRO A 218 14.17 23.16 -19.98
CA PRO A 218 13.92 24.25 -19.06
C PRO A 218 12.41 24.26 -18.79
N ALA A 219 12.04 24.16 -17.51
CA ALA A 219 10.70 24.40 -17.03
C ALA A 219 10.26 25.84 -17.37
N ILE A 220 9.77 26.07 -18.59
CA ILE A 220 9.10 27.31 -18.98
C ILE A 220 7.86 26.91 -19.80
N PRO A 221 6.64 27.13 -19.29
CA PRO A 221 5.44 27.03 -20.10
C PRO A 221 5.52 28.07 -21.21
N ALA A 222 5.21 27.67 -22.44
CA ALA A 222 5.14 28.53 -23.60
C ALA A 222 4.17 29.71 -23.37
N VAL A 223 4.70 30.86 -22.94
CA VAL A 223 4.05 32.15 -23.11
C VAL A 223 4.74 32.87 -24.25
N SER A 224 4.03 32.88 -25.38
CA SER A 224 4.26 33.76 -26.52
C SER A 224 4.46 35.20 -26.06
N MET A 225 5.68 35.72 -26.19
CA MET A 225 5.91 37.17 -26.31
C MET A 225 6.84 37.44 -27.49
N ILE A 226 6.26 38.14 -28.45
CA ILE A 226 6.83 38.60 -29.71
C ILE A 226 8.01 39.55 -29.43
N GLY A 227 9.15 39.27 -30.06
CA GLY A 227 10.10 40.29 -30.47
C GLY A 227 11.20 40.68 -29.47
N LEU A 228 12.28 39.91 -29.43
CA LEU A 228 13.65 40.47 -29.40
C LEU A 228 14.64 39.38 -29.83
N LYS A 229 15.32 39.57 -30.97
CA LYS A 229 16.46 38.74 -31.39
C LYS A 229 17.62 38.97 -30.42
N ALA A 230 17.76 38.12 -29.41
CA ALA A 230 18.98 38.04 -28.61
C ALA A 230 19.97 37.10 -29.30
N GLN A 231 21.15 37.65 -29.61
CA GLN A 231 22.27 36.95 -30.23
C GLN A 231 22.75 35.79 -29.36
N MET A 232 22.77 34.59 -29.94
CA MET A 232 23.40 33.40 -29.38
C MET A 232 24.92 33.63 -29.27
N ILE A 233 25.44 33.57 -28.05
CA ILE A 233 26.87 33.45 -27.75
C ILE A 233 27.21 31.96 -27.85
N PRO A 234 28.10 31.52 -28.75
CA PRO A 234 28.45 30.11 -28.87
C PRO A 234 29.44 29.72 -27.76
N GLY A 235 28.97 28.92 -26.81
CA GLY A 235 29.87 28.09 -25.99
C GLY A 235 29.50 27.95 -24.52
N VAL A 236 28.47 27.15 -24.20
CA VAL A 236 28.41 26.21 -23.03
C VAL A 236 27.37 25.08 -23.29
N ASP A 237 27.33 24.46 -24.49
CA ASP A 237 26.30 23.43 -24.85
C ASP A 237 26.86 21.99 -24.97
N GLY A 238 27.80 21.61 -24.09
CA GLY A 238 28.40 20.27 -24.09
C GLY A 238 27.53 19.17 -23.46
N THR A 239 26.65 19.53 -22.51
CA THR A 239 25.82 18.57 -21.77
C THR A 239 24.63 18.11 -22.62
N GLY A 240 23.90 19.04 -23.25
CA GLY A 240 22.74 18.76 -24.12
C GLY A 240 23.03 17.79 -25.25
N THR A 241 24.19 17.95 -25.90
CA THR A 241 24.62 17.09 -27.00
C THR A 241 24.97 15.67 -26.53
N ALA A 242 25.54 15.51 -25.34
CA ALA A 242 25.90 14.20 -24.78
C ALA A 242 24.67 13.35 -24.39
N VAL A 243 23.63 13.95 -23.79
CA VAL A 243 22.40 13.23 -23.45
C VAL A 243 21.62 12.84 -24.71
N HIS A 244 21.55 13.71 -25.72
CA HIS A 244 20.94 13.36 -27.00
C HIS A 244 21.67 12.18 -27.67
N GLN A 245 23.00 12.16 -27.65
CA GLN A 245 23.79 11.03 -28.18
C GLN A 245 23.55 9.74 -27.40
N ARG A 246 23.41 9.81 -26.07
CA ARG A 246 23.09 8.65 -25.24
C ARG A 246 21.68 8.12 -25.52
N ARG A 247 20.68 8.99 -25.69
CA ARG A 247 19.33 8.59 -26.10
C ARG A 247 19.35 7.88 -27.46
N GLN A 248 20.08 8.44 -28.43
CA GLN A 248 20.19 7.83 -29.77
C GLN A 248 20.86 6.46 -29.72
N LEU A 249 21.85 6.26 -28.84
CA LEU A 249 22.50 4.96 -28.64
C LEU A 249 21.50 3.88 -28.23
N TYR A 250 20.57 4.20 -27.32
CA TYR A 250 19.60 3.24 -26.78
C TYR A 250 18.26 3.20 -27.52
N ALA A 251 18.06 4.00 -28.57
CA ALA A 251 16.77 4.10 -29.27
C ALA A 251 16.21 2.74 -29.72
N SER A 252 17.04 1.88 -30.35
CA SER A 252 16.59 0.55 -30.79
C SER A 252 16.33 -0.42 -29.63
N PRO A 253 17.22 -0.58 -28.63
CA PRO A 253 16.93 -1.36 -27.42
C PRO A 253 15.65 -0.90 -26.70
N LEU A 254 15.44 0.41 -26.53
CA LEU A 254 14.25 0.94 -25.86
C LEU A 254 12.96 0.66 -26.65
N SER A 255 13.01 0.71 -27.98
CA SER A 255 11.88 0.34 -28.83
C SER A 255 11.51 -1.15 -28.66
N LYS A 256 12.50 -2.04 -28.61
CA LYS A 256 12.27 -3.47 -28.29
C LYS A 256 11.74 -3.67 -26.86
N LEU A 257 12.25 -2.91 -25.90
CA LEU A 257 11.82 -2.94 -24.50
C LEU A 257 10.35 -2.48 -24.34
N ARG A 258 9.89 -1.48 -25.11
CA ARG A 258 8.46 -1.10 -25.15
C ARG A 258 7.59 -2.26 -25.59
N MET A 259 7.95 -2.93 -26.68
CA MET A 259 7.21 -4.11 -27.16
C MET A 259 7.17 -5.22 -26.11
N LEU A 260 8.27 -5.44 -25.40
CA LEU A 260 8.32 -6.39 -24.29
C LEU A 260 7.34 -6.02 -23.16
N MET A 261 7.36 -4.76 -22.70
CA MET A 261 6.46 -4.28 -21.64
C MET A 261 4.99 -4.38 -22.06
N ILE A 262 4.67 -4.11 -23.32
CA ILE A 262 3.30 -4.26 -23.89
C ILE A 262 2.88 -5.74 -23.96
N CYS A 263 3.78 -6.63 -24.37
CA CYS A 263 3.47 -8.05 -24.54
C CYS A 263 3.42 -8.84 -23.23
N ARG A 264 4.08 -8.36 -22.16
CA ARG A 264 4.18 -9.05 -20.87
C ARG A 264 3.42 -8.34 -19.75
N MET A 265 2.67 -7.27 -20.06
CA MET A 265 2.00 -6.45 -19.04
C MET A 265 1.22 -7.32 -18.07
N ALA A 266 1.50 -7.17 -16.78
CA ALA A 266 0.81 -7.91 -15.74
C ALA A 266 -0.64 -7.44 -15.59
N LYS A 267 -1.49 -8.29 -15.02
CA LYS A 267 -2.92 -8.00 -14.84
C LYS A 267 -3.12 -6.87 -13.82
N PRO A 268 -3.87 -5.81 -14.16
CA PRO A 268 -4.24 -4.75 -13.22
C PRO A 268 -5.32 -5.23 -12.23
N GLU A 269 -5.46 -4.53 -11.10
CA GLU A 269 -6.42 -4.94 -10.05
C GLU A 269 -7.89 -4.75 -10.44
N GLU A 270 -8.18 -3.86 -11.38
CA GLU A 270 -9.55 -3.57 -11.83
C GLU A 270 -10.11 -4.63 -12.78
N VAL A 271 -9.27 -5.54 -13.30
CA VAL A 271 -9.71 -6.63 -14.18
C VAL A 271 -10.05 -7.84 -13.32
N LEU A 272 -11.35 -8.04 -13.13
CA LEU A 272 -11.92 -9.09 -12.27
C LEU A 272 -12.15 -10.42 -12.99
N ILE A 273 -11.86 -10.49 -14.29
CA ILE A 273 -12.13 -11.66 -15.13
C ILE A 273 -10.80 -12.29 -15.54
N VAL A 274 -10.67 -13.59 -15.32
CA VAL A 274 -9.46 -14.37 -15.61
C VAL A 274 -9.81 -15.68 -16.31
N GLU A 275 -8.85 -16.23 -17.05
CA GLU A 275 -8.92 -17.58 -17.59
C GLU A 275 -8.42 -18.56 -16.52
N ASP A 276 -9.23 -19.56 -16.17
CA ASP A 276 -8.84 -20.62 -15.24
C ASP A 276 -7.94 -21.69 -15.91
N GLU A 277 -7.40 -22.62 -15.12
CA GLU A 277 -6.55 -23.71 -15.63
C GLU A 277 -7.24 -24.61 -16.68
N ASN A 278 -8.57 -24.59 -16.74
CA ASN A 278 -9.37 -25.35 -17.69
C ASN A 278 -9.70 -24.55 -18.97
N GLY A 279 -9.25 -23.28 -19.07
CA GLY A 279 -9.55 -22.38 -20.18
C GLY A 279 -10.93 -21.71 -20.10
N ASN A 280 -11.60 -21.72 -18.94
CA ASN A 280 -12.88 -21.03 -18.74
C ASN A 280 -12.67 -19.62 -18.22
N ILE A 281 -13.53 -18.71 -18.66
CA ILE A 281 -13.55 -17.34 -18.17
C ILE A 281 -14.34 -17.27 -16.86
N VAL A 282 -13.65 -16.94 -15.77
CA VAL A 282 -14.21 -16.90 -14.41
C VAL A 282 -13.94 -15.56 -13.73
N ARG A 283 -14.73 -15.28 -12.68
CA ARG A 283 -14.50 -14.14 -11.80
C ARG A 283 -13.41 -14.46 -10.80
N GLU A 284 -12.37 -13.64 -10.76
CA GLU A 284 -11.35 -13.69 -9.73
C GLU A 284 -11.91 -13.22 -8.38
N THR A 285 -11.70 -13.99 -7.33
CA THR A 285 -12.23 -13.70 -5.98
C THR A 285 -11.14 -13.21 -5.01
N MET A 286 -9.87 -13.46 -5.32
CA MET A 286 -8.71 -13.08 -4.52
C MET A 286 -7.68 -12.38 -5.39
N LYS A 287 -7.08 -11.30 -4.87
CA LYS A 287 -6.02 -10.56 -5.56
C LYS A 287 -4.66 -11.21 -5.29
N ASP A 288 -3.86 -11.41 -6.33
CA ASP A 288 -2.46 -11.83 -6.21
C ASP A 288 -1.54 -10.62 -5.98
N ASN A 289 -1.02 -10.49 -4.76
CA ASN A 289 -0.16 -9.36 -4.38
C ASN A 289 1.14 -9.30 -5.19
N ASP A 290 1.72 -10.44 -5.59
CA ASP A 290 2.98 -10.47 -6.33
C ASP A 290 2.76 -9.95 -7.76
N VAL A 291 1.65 -10.35 -8.39
CA VAL A 291 1.24 -9.82 -9.70
C VAL A 291 0.96 -8.32 -9.63
N LEU A 292 0.35 -7.82 -8.55
CA LEU A 292 0.11 -6.39 -8.38
C LEU A 292 1.40 -5.58 -8.20
N VAL A 293 2.39 -6.10 -7.49
CA VAL A 293 3.72 -5.47 -7.39
C VAL A 293 4.39 -5.45 -8.76
N GLN A 294 4.37 -6.56 -9.49
CA GLN A 294 4.89 -6.64 -10.85
C GLN A 294 4.21 -5.63 -11.78
N TYR A 295 2.88 -5.54 -11.74
CA TYR A 295 2.11 -4.56 -12.52
C TYR A 295 2.55 -3.12 -12.23
N LYS A 296 2.75 -2.75 -10.95
CA LYS A 296 3.22 -1.41 -10.58
C LYS A 296 4.57 -1.07 -11.21
N ILE A 297 5.54 -1.99 -11.15
CA ILE A 297 6.88 -1.78 -11.71
C ILE A 297 6.83 -1.73 -13.25
N MET A 298 6.05 -2.61 -13.88
CA MET A 298 5.86 -2.60 -15.34
C MET A 298 5.19 -1.32 -15.83
N ARG A 299 4.14 -0.87 -15.13
CA ARG A 299 3.43 0.37 -15.42
C ARG A 299 4.37 1.56 -15.33
N GLU A 300 5.13 1.69 -14.24
CA GLU A 300 6.11 2.76 -14.07
C GLU A 300 7.18 2.74 -15.17
N THR A 301 7.73 1.55 -15.48
CA THR A 301 8.72 1.39 -16.55
C THR A 301 8.17 1.81 -17.90
N LEU A 302 6.95 1.39 -18.23
CA LEU A 302 6.30 1.74 -19.49
C LEU A 302 5.98 3.23 -19.58
N ILE A 303 5.59 3.88 -18.47
CA ILE A 303 5.39 5.34 -18.44
C ILE A 303 6.69 6.08 -18.75
N TYR A 304 7.83 5.69 -18.15
CA TYR A 304 9.11 6.30 -18.51
C TYR A 304 9.47 6.08 -19.97
N LEU A 305 9.23 4.88 -20.50
CA LEU A 305 9.43 4.60 -21.93
C LEU A 305 8.53 5.46 -22.83
N SER A 306 7.28 5.69 -22.43
CA SER A 306 6.34 6.58 -23.13
C SER A 306 6.85 8.02 -23.15
N HIS A 307 7.36 8.54 -22.02
CA HIS A 307 7.97 9.88 -21.98
C HIS A 307 9.21 9.98 -22.86
N LEU A 308 10.04 8.94 -22.91
CA LEU A 308 11.25 8.91 -23.73
C LEU A 308 10.98 8.82 -25.24
N ASP A 309 9.87 8.23 -25.67
CA ASP A 309 9.42 8.21 -27.08
C ASP A 309 7.96 7.77 -27.16
N HIS A 310 7.06 8.76 -27.15
CA HIS A 310 5.63 8.51 -27.16
C HIS A 310 5.15 8.06 -28.55
N GLU A 311 5.78 8.50 -29.63
CA GLU A 311 5.40 8.13 -31.01
C GLU A 311 5.65 6.65 -31.26
N ASP A 312 6.82 6.13 -30.88
CA ASP A 312 7.13 4.70 -30.96
C ASP A 312 6.16 3.87 -30.09
N THR A 313 5.84 4.35 -28.89
CA THR A 313 4.88 3.68 -28.00
C THR A 313 3.49 3.59 -28.63
N GLU A 314 2.96 4.71 -29.15
CA GLU A 314 1.67 4.78 -29.84
C GLU A 314 1.65 3.85 -31.07
N GLN A 315 2.66 3.94 -31.93
CA GLN A 315 2.75 3.12 -33.14
C GLN A 315 2.76 1.62 -32.82
N GLN A 316 3.49 1.19 -31.80
CA GLN A 316 3.55 -0.21 -31.40
C GLN A 316 2.21 -0.73 -30.88
N MET A 317 1.53 0.04 -30.01
CA MET A 317 0.21 -0.32 -29.48
C MET A 317 -0.83 -0.41 -30.60
N LEU A 318 -0.89 0.57 -31.50
CA LEU A 318 -1.84 0.58 -32.62
C LEU A 318 -1.55 -0.53 -33.63
N LYS A 319 -0.27 -0.82 -33.91
CA LYS A 319 0.13 -1.94 -34.76
C LYS A 319 -0.32 -3.27 -34.17
N LYS A 320 -0.14 -3.47 -32.85
CA LYS A 320 -0.58 -4.71 -32.18
C LYS A 320 -2.11 -4.81 -32.14
N LEU A 321 -2.83 -3.68 -31.95
CA LEU A 321 -4.30 -3.65 -32.02
C LEU A 321 -4.83 -4.02 -33.41
N THR A 322 -4.20 -3.50 -34.46
CA THR A 322 -4.55 -3.82 -35.85
C THR A 322 -4.43 -5.32 -36.12
N LYS A 323 -3.41 -5.97 -35.54
CA LYS A 323 -3.23 -7.43 -35.63
C LYS A 323 -4.25 -8.26 -34.84
N GLN A 324 -4.86 -7.68 -33.81
CA GLN A 324 -5.99 -8.32 -33.12
C GLN A 324 -7.24 -8.25 -34.00
N LEU A 325 -7.48 -7.09 -34.64
CA LEU A 325 -8.64 -6.87 -35.52
C LEU A 325 -8.66 -7.73 -36.78
N ASN A 326 -7.51 -7.89 -37.44
CA ASN A 326 -7.41 -8.69 -38.67
C ASN A 326 -7.30 -10.21 -38.39
N GLY A 327 -7.19 -10.61 -37.13
CA GLY A 327 -7.08 -12.00 -36.70
C GLY A 327 -5.70 -12.63 -36.82
N GLU A 328 -4.65 -11.88 -37.18
CA GLU A 328 -3.29 -12.42 -37.36
C GLU A 328 -2.69 -12.95 -36.04
N ASP A 329 -2.85 -12.21 -34.95
CA ASP A 329 -2.28 -12.54 -33.63
C ASP A 329 -3.38 -12.65 -32.54
N TRP A 330 -4.62 -12.95 -32.92
CA TRP A 330 -5.77 -13.00 -31.99
C TRP A 330 -5.58 -14.06 -30.90
N SER A 331 -5.57 -13.61 -29.64
CA SER A 331 -5.74 -14.46 -28.45
C SER A 331 -6.21 -13.60 -27.29
N TRP A 332 -6.87 -14.20 -26.29
CA TRP A 332 -7.29 -13.48 -25.09
C TRP A 332 -6.10 -12.82 -24.39
N ASN A 333 -5.02 -13.56 -24.20
CA ASN A 333 -3.80 -13.04 -23.58
C ASN A 333 -3.21 -11.86 -24.37
N ASN A 334 -3.11 -11.94 -25.69
CA ASN A 334 -2.54 -10.86 -26.50
C ASN A 334 -3.38 -9.57 -26.48
N LEU A 335 -4.71 -9.69 -26.47
CA LEU A 335 -5.60 -8.55 -26.31
C LEU A 335 -5.50 -7.98 -24.88
N ASN A 336 -5.52 -8.85 -23.88
CA ASN A 336 -5.43 -8.49 -22.47
C ASN A 336 -4.18 -7.67 -22.18
N THR A 337 -2.98 -8.19 -22.44
CA THR A 337 -1.74 -7.47 -22.12
C THR A 337 -1.63 -6.15 -22.89
N LEU A 338 -2.13 -6.10 -24.14
CA LEU A 338 -2.19 -4.87 -24.92
C LEU A 338 -3.11 -3.83 -24.25
N CYS A 339 -4.34 -4.19 -23.91
CA CYS A 339 -5.28 -3.27 -23.29
C CYS A 339 -4.86 -2.87 -21.87
N TRP A 340 -4.24 -3.77 -21.13
CA TRP A 340 -3.62 -3.47 -19.83
C TRP A 340 -2.51 -2.44 -19.97
N ALA A 341 -1.64 -2.61 -20.98
CA ALA A 341 -0.57 -1.68 -21.29
C ALA A 341 -1.12 -0.31 -21.72
N ILE A 342 -2.14 -0.28 -22.60
CA ILE A 342 -2.84 0.94 -22.99
C ILE A 342 -3.36 1.67 -21.75
N GLY A 343 -4.17 1.02 -20.90
CA GLY A 343 -4.71 1.70 -19.71
C GLY A 343 -3.62 2.14 -18.72
N SER A 344 -2.50 1.41 -18.64
CA SER A 344 -1.42 1.70 -17.67
C SER A 344 -0.69 3.02 -17.93
N ILE A 345 -0.65 3.50 -19.19
CA ILE A 345 0.06 4.72 -19.60
C ILE A 345 -0.82 5.98 -19.53
N SER A 346 -2.01 5.90 -18.94
CA SER A 346 -2.92 7.04 -18.79
C SER A 346 -2.22 8.25 -18.14
N GLY A 347 -2.38 9.42 -18.74
CA GLY A 347 -1.76 10.67 -18.26
C GLY A 347 -0.30 10.87 -18.62
N SER A 348 0.38 9.90 -19.25
CA SER A 348 1.76 10.07 -19.74
C SER A 348 1.85 10.88 -21.04
N MET A 349 0.74 10.98 -21.79
CA MET A 349 0.67 11.72 -23.06
C MET A 349 0.11 13.13 -22.87
N VAL A 350 0.51 14.05 -23.74
CA VAL A 350 -0.16 15.35 -23.88
C VAL A 350 -1.60 15.16 -24.37
N GLU A 351 -2.51 16.02 -23.92
CA GLU A 351 -3.96 15.82 -24.07
C GLU A 351 -4.42 15.65 -25.53
N GLU A 352 -3.92 16.48 -26.45
CA GLU A 352 -4.29 16.38 -27.88
C GLU A 352 -3.87 15.04 -28.50
N GLN A 353 -2.72 14.51 -28.11
CA GLN A 353 -2.24 13.22 -28.58
C GLN A 353 -3.02 12.07 -27.94
N GLU A 354 -3.23 12.12 -26.62
CA GLU A 354 -4.04 11.14 -25.90
C GLU A 354 -5.44 11.03 -26.53
N ASN A 355 -6.05 12.17 -26.86
CA ASN A 355 -7.37 12.19 -27.51
C ASN A 355 -7.37 11.50 -28.88
N ARG A 356 -6.37 11.77 -29.73
CA ARG A 356 -6.25 11.11 -31.04
C ARG A 356 -6.05 9.61 -30.91
N PHE A 357 -5.15 9.20 -30.01
CA PHE A 357 -4.86 7.81 -29.73
C PHE A 357 -6.10 7.05 -29.24
N LEU A 358 -6.81 7.59 -28.25
CA LEU A 358 -7.98 6.94 -27.64
C LEU A 358 -9.18 6.83 -28.58
N VAL A 359 -9.39 7.80 -29.47
CA VAL A 359 -10.44 7.70 -30.49
C VAL A 359 -10.20 6.47 -31.37
N MET A 360 -8.95 6.19 -31.75
CA MET A 360 -8.62 5.00 -32.54
C MET A 360 -8.81 3.72 -31.73
N VAL A 361 -8.23 3.66 -30.52
CA VAL A 361 -8.30 2.47 -29.66
C VAL A 361 -9.73 2.09 -29.32
N ILE A 362 -10.55 3.02 -28.82
CA ILE A 362 -11.91 2.72 -28.35
C ILE A 362 -12.80 2.31 -29.53
N ARG A 363 -12.69 2.99 -30.67
CA ARG A 363 -13.45 2.63 -31.88
C ARG A 363 -13.11 1.22 -32.34
N ASP A 364 -11.83 0.90 -32.38
CA ASP A 364 -11.32 -0.38 -32.86
C ASP A 364 -11.70 -1.51 -31.88
N LEU A 365 -11.64 -1.30 -30.56
CA LEU A 365 -12.11 -2.27 -29.56
C LEU A 365 -13.63 -2.49 -29.61
N LEU A 366 -14.42 -1.43 -29.81
CA LEU A 366 -15.87 -1.56 -29.98
C LEU A 366 -16.21 -2.36 -31.25
N ASN A 367 -15.55 -2.06 -32.37
CA ASN A 367 -15.69 -2.83 -33.60
C ASN A 367 -15.32 -4.31 -33.39
N LEU A 368 -14.21 -4.58 -32.68
CA LEU A 368 -13.79 -5.93 -32.32
C LEU A 368 -14.88 -6.65 -31.50
N CYS A 369 -15.50 -5.96 -30.54
CA CYS A 369 -16.59 -6.49 -29.72
C CYS A 369 -17.84 -6.84 -30.55
N GLU A 370 -18.12 -6.08 -31.61
CA GLU A 370 -19.27 -6.29 -32.49
C GLU A 370 -19.06 -7.48 -33.44
N ILE A 371 -17.87 -7.58 -34.06
CA ILE A 371 -17.57 -8.63 -35.04
C ILE A 371 -17.27 -9.99 -34.39
N THR A 372 -16.80 -10.00 -33.14
CA THR A 372 -16.39 -11.23 -32.46
C THR A 372 -17.59 -11.97 -31.89
N LYS A 373 -17.64 -13.28 -32.14
CA LYS A 373 -18.70 -14.19 -31.67
C LYS A 373 -18.24 -14.98 -30.44
N GLY A 374 -19.19 -15.46 -29.65
CA GLY A 374 -18.92 -16.25 -28.43
C GLY A 374 -19.01 -15.39 -27.18
N LYS A 375 -19.60 -15.95 -26.11
CA LYS A 375 -19.81 -15.23 -24.84
C LYS A 375 -18.48 -14.90 -24.16
N ASP A 376 -17.60 -15.89 -24.06
CA ASP A 376 -16.27 -15.74 -23.45
C ASP A 376 -15.44 -14.67 -24.16
N ASN A 377 -15.41 -14.70 -25.50
CA ASN A 377 -14.73 -13.68 -26.31
C ASN A 377 -15.30 -12.28 -26.05
N LYS A 378 -16.62 -12.14 -25.96
CA LYS A 378 -17.26 -10.85 -25.67
C LYS A 378 -16.97 -10.38 -24.25
N ALA A 379 -16.95 -11.27 -23.27
CA ALA A 379 -16.59 -10.95 -21.89
C ALA A 379 -15.14 -10.42 -21.80
N VAL A 380 -14.20 -11.07 -22.50
CA VAL A 380 -12.79 -10.64 -22.56
C VAL A 380 -12.63 -9.29 -23.28
N ILE A 381 -13.36 -9.05 -24.38
CA ILE A 381 -13.28 -7.76 -25.06
C ILE A 381 -13.93 -6.66 -24.21
N ALA A 382 -15.09 -6.95 -23.59
CA ALA A 382 -15.79 -6.02 -22.71
C ALA A 382 -14.93 -5.63 -21.50
N SER A 383 -14.26 -6.59 -20.85
CA SER A 383 -13.36 -6.31 -19.72
C SER A 383 -12.23 -5.37 -20.12
N ASN A 384 -11.61 -5.60 -21.28
CA ASN A 384 -10.56 -4.74 -21.81
C ASN A 384 -11.05 -3.33 -22.15
N ILE A 385 -12.23 -3.19 -22.76
CA ILE A 385 -12.86 -1.89 -23.01
C ILE A 385 -13.11 -1.17 -21.69
N MET A 386 -13.75 -1.83 -20.72
CA MET A 386 -14.09 -1.29 -19.41
C MET A 386 -12.86 -0.81 -18.64
N TYR A 387 -11.80 -1.61 -18.64
CA TYR A 387 -10.52 -1.21 -18.04
C TYR A 387 -9.95 0.05 -18.72
N VAL A 388 -9.80 0.03 -20.06
CA VAL A 388 -9.23 1.17 -20.80
C VAL A 388 -10.03 2.44 -20.52
N VAL A 389 -11.35 2.45 -20.75
CA VAL A 389 -12.16 3.66 -20.55
C VAL A 389 -12.16 4.14 -19.09
N GLY A 390 -12.10 3.23 -18.12
CA GLY A 390 -11.98 3.54 -16.70
C GLY A 390 -10.66 4.22 -16.33
N GLN A 391 -9.58 4.02 -17.10
CA GLN A 391 -8.31 4.70 -16.88
C GLN A 391 -8.23 6.10 -17.51
N TYR A 392 -9.13 6.50 -18.41
CA TYR A 392 -9.02 7.76 -19.16
C TYR A 392 -10.15 8.78 -18.89
N PRO A 393 -10.35 9.23 -17.63
CA PRO A 393 -11.40 10.19 -17.31
C PRO A 393 -11.17 11.58 -17.94
N ARG A 394 -9.92 11.98 -18.21
CA ARG A 394 -9.62 13.25 -18.91
C ARG A 394 -10.27 13.30 -20.29
N PHE A 395 -10.03 12.27 -21.10
CA PHE A 395 -10.67 12.09 -22.41
C PHE A 395 -12.20 12.09 -22.32
N LEU A 396 -12.77 11.29 -21.41
CA LEU A 396 -14.22 11.19 -21.27
C LEU A 396 -14.88 12.52 -20.90
N ARG A 397 -14.22 13.35 -20.07
CA ARG A 397 -14.72 14.71 -19.74
C ARG A 397 -14.76 15.64 -20.95
N ALA A 398 -13.80 15.54 -21.85
CA ALA A 398 -13.73 16.36 -23.06
C ALA A 398 -14.73 15.91 -24.14
N HIS A 399 -15.14 14.64 -24.15
CA HIS A 399 -15.90 14.04 -25.24
C HIS A 399 -17.24 13.43 -24.79
N TRP A 400 -18.26 14.28 -24.59
CA TRP A 400 -19.60 13.85 -24.10
C TRP A 400 -20.21 12.68 -24.87
N LYS A 401 -20.19 12.72 -26.21
CA LYS A 401 -20.78 11.64 -27.03
C LYS A 401 -20.13 10.28 -26.72
N PHE A 402 -18.81 10.26 -26.52
CA PHE A 402 -18.11 9.04 -26.11
C PHE A 402 -18.49 8.63 -24.70
N LEU A 403 -18.51 9.58 -23.75
CA LEU A 403 -18.94 9.30 -22.37
C LEU A 403 -20.34 8.68 -22.32
N LYS A 404 -21.33 9.27 -23.01
CA LYS A 404 -22.70 8.74 -23.07
C LYS A 404 -22.74 7.34 -23.69
N THR A 405 -22.04 7.11 -24.81
CA THR A 405 -21.97 5.79 -25.45
C THR A 405 -21.36 4.74 -24.52
N VAL A 406 -20.24 5.06 -23.86
CA VAL A 406 -19.58 4.14 -22.92
C VAL A 406 -20.51 3.80 -21.76
N VAL A 407 -21.15 4.79 -21.14
CA VAL A 407 -22.06 4.56 -20.00
C VAL A 407 -23.26 3.70 -20.40
N ASN A 408 -23.88 3.96 -21.56
CA ASN A 408 -24.95 3.10 -22.06
C ASN A 408 -24.46 1.66 -22.30
N LYS A 409 -23.22 1.49 -22.78
CA LYS A 409 -22.63 0.17 -22.95
C LYS A 409 -22.38 -0.53 -21.60
N LEU A 410 -21.99 0.20 -20.56
CA LEU A 410 -21.91 -0.35 -19.20
C LEU A 410 -23.28 -0.82 -18.72
N PHE A 411 -24.36 -0.09 -19.00
CA PHE A 411 -25.71 -0.54 -18.66
C PHE A 411 -26.11 -1.80 -19.43
N GLU A 412 -25.71 -1.95 -20.70
CA GLU A 412 -25.89 -3.22 -21.41
C GLU A 412 -25.11 -4.36 -20.73
N PHE A 413 -23.88 -4.12 -20.28
CA PHE A 413 -23.07 -5.11 -19.56
C PHE A 413 -23.60 -5.45 -18.16
N MET A 414 -24.36 -4.54 -17.53
CA MET A 414 -25.09 -4.83 -16.29
C MET A 414 -26.20 -5.89 -16.47
N HIS A 415 -26.61 -6.17 -17.71
CA HIS A 415 -27.55 -7.25 -18.05
C HIS A 415 -26.86 -8.54 -18.56
N GLU A 416 -25.52 -8.57 -18.62
CA GLU A 416 -24.79 -9.75 -19.07
C GLU A 416 -24.49 -10.69 -17.89
N MET A 417 -25.15 -11.83 -17.85
CA MET A 417 -25.04 -12.83 -16.77
C MET A 417 -23.71 -13.61 -16.76
N HIS A 418 -22.74 -13.22 -17.60
CA HIS A 418 -21.41 -13.83 -17.60
C HIS A 418 -20.66 -13.48 -16.30
N PRO A 419 -20.04 -14.46 -15.61
CA PRO A 419 -19.32 -14.21 -14.35
C PRO A 419 -18.35 -13.03 -14.42
N GLY A 420 -18.46 -12.12 -13.45
CA GLY A 420 -17.58 -10.95 -13.30
C GLY A 420 -17.88 -9.75 -14.18
N VAL A 421 -18.69 -9.89 -15.26
CA VAL A 421 -18.97 -8.77 -16.18
C VAL A 421 -19.80 -7.68 -15.53
N GLN A 422 -20.87 -8.04 -14.80
CA GLN A 422 -21.74 -7.07 -14.11
C GLN A 422 -20.98 -6.31 -13.01
N ASP A 423 -20.13 -7.00 -12.23
CA ASP A 423 -19.30 -6.38 -11.21
C ASP A 423 -18.35 -5.36 -11.84
N MET A 424 -17.64 -5.77 -12.89
CA MET A 424 -16.72 -4.89 -13.59
C MET A 424 -17.44 -3.69 -14.24
N ALA A 425 -18.67 -3.88 -14.73
CA ALA A 425 -19.50 -2.79 -15.25
C ALA A 425 -19.91 -1.80 -14.15
N CYS A 426 -20.30 -2.27 -12.97
CA CYS A 426 -20.63 -1.42 -11.82
C CYS A 426 -19.41 -0.65 -11.29
N ASP A 427 -18.27 -1.33 -11.14
CA ASP A 427 -17.02 -0.71 -10.66
C ASP A 427 -16.48 0.32 -11.66
N THR A 428 -16.53 0.01 -12.96
CA THR A 428 -16.15 0.94 -14.02
C THR A 428 -17.09 2.14 -14.07
N PHE A 429 -18.39 1.92 -13.91
CA PHE A 429 -19.38 3.00 -13.83
C PHE A 429 -19.08 3.92 -12.64
N LEU A 430 -18.84 3.37 -11.45
CA LEU A 430 -18.46 4.15 -10.27
C LEU A 430 -17.20 4.99 -10.53
N LYS A 431 -16.14 4.37 -11.08
CA LYS A 431 -14.86 5.04 -11.39
C LYS A 431 -15.05 6.19 -12.39
N ILE A 432 -15.81 5.98 -13.45
CA ILE A 432 -16.13 7.04 -14.43
C ILE A 432 -16.92 8.16 -13.74
N VAL A 433 -17.92 7.82 -12.95
CA VAL A 433 -18.80 8.82 -12.33
C VAL A 433 -18.05 9.67 -11.30
N GLN A 434 -17.20 9.07 -10.47
CA GLN A 434 -16.37 9.81 -9.51
C GLN A 434 -15.55 10.92 -10.19
N LYS A 435 -15.06 10.67 -11.40
CA LYS A 435 -14.21 11.62 -12.16
C LYS A 435 -14.99 12.49 -13.17
N CYS A 436 -16.19 12.09 -13.57
CA CYS A 436 -16.99 12.78 -14.60
C CYS A 436 -18.34 13.33 -14.08
N LYS A 437 -18.65 13.23 -12.78
CA LYS A 437 -19.96 13.55 -12.16
C LYS A 437 -20.64 14.83 -12.66
N ARG A 438 -19.91 15.95 -12.82
CA ARG A 438 -20.47 17.22 -13.31
C ARG A 438 -21.08 17.13 -14.71
N LYS A 439 -20.56 16.26 -15.58
CA LYS A 439 -21.07 16.08 -16.96
C LYS A 439 -22.46 15.44 -16.98
N PHE A 440 -22.82 14.67 -15.94
CA PHE A 440 -24.11 13.97 -15.87
C PHE A 440 -25.27 14.84 -15.36
N VAL A 441 -24.97 15.89 -14.57
CA VAL A 441 -25.97 16.83 -14.03
C VAL A 441 -26.14 18.08 -14.88
N THR A 442 -25.17 18.38 -15.75
CA THR A 442 -25.26 19.49 -16.71
C THR A 442 -25.95 19.03 -17.99
N GLN A 443 -26.82 19.86 -18.55
CA GLN A 443 -27.41 19.60 -19.87
C GLN A 443 -26.33 19.76 -20.94
N GLN A 444 -26.07 18.68 -21.68
CA GLN A 444 -25.01 18.63 -22.68
C GLN A 444 -25.52 19.10 -24.06
N VAL A 445 -24.59 19.54 -24.91
CA VAL A 445 -24.94 20.05 -26.25
C VAL A 445 -25.59 18.95 -27.08
N GLY A 446 -26.82 19.20 -27.54
CA GLY A 446 -27.61 18.26 -28.33
C GLY A 446 -28.50 17.32 -27.51
N GLU A 447 -28.51 17.43 -26.18
CA GLU A 447 -29.39 16.67 -25.28
C GLU A 447 -30.57 17.54 -24.80
N ASN A 448 -31.71 16.91 -24.53
CA ASN A 448 -32.93 17.62 -24.09
C ASN A 448 -32.98 17.86 -22.57
N GLU A 449 -32.33 17.00 -21.80
CA GLU A 449 -32.26 17.08 -20.34
C GLU A 449 -30.90 16.55 -19.84
N PRO A 450 -30.51 16.83 -18.58
CA PRO A 450 -29.35 16.20 -17.96
C PRO A 450 -29.48 14.68 -17.91
N PHE A 451 -28.38 13.96 -18.17
CA PHE A 451 -28.37 12.49 -18.23
C PHE A 451 -28.81 11.84 -16.92
N VAL A 452 -28.51 12.45 -15.76
CA VAL A 452 -28.98 11.95 -14.46
C VAL A 452 -30.51 11.86 -14.40
N SER A 453 -31.24 12.78 -15.06
CA SER A 453 -32.70 12.74 -15.12
C SER A 453 -33.21 11.60 -16.00
N GLU A 454 -32.57 11.36 -17.14
CA GLU A 454 -32.85 10.20 -18.01
C GLU A 454 -32.61 8.88 -17.26
N LEU A 455 -31.47 8.77 -16.56
CA LEU A 455 -31.09 7.61 -15.77
C LEU A 455 -32.11 7.32 -14.66
N LEU A 456 -32.49 8.33 -13.87
CA LEU A 456 -33.42 8.16 -12.75
C LEU A 456 -34.83 7.74 -13.20
N THR A 457 -35.23 8.10 -14.43
CA THR A 457 -36.49 7.61 -15.02
C THR A 457 -36.42 6.11 -15.35
N ASN A 458 -35.27 5.65 -15.84
CA ASN A 458 -35.04 4.26 -16.24
C ASN A 458 -34.40 3.40 -15.14
N LEU A 459 -34.33 3.90 -13.90
CA LEU A 459 -33.60 3.27 -12.79
C LEU A 459 -34.00 1.81 -12.59
N ALA A 460 -35.31 1.52 -12.52
CA ALA A 460 -35.82 0.17 -12.29
C ALA A 460 -35.45 -0.80 -13.42
N THR A 461 -35.34 -0.32 -14.66
CA THR A 461 -34.92 -1.15 -15.79
C THR A 461 -33.41 -1.38 -15.78
N THR A 462 -32.61 -0.37 -15.44
CA THR A 462 -31.14 -0.47 -15.44
C THR A 462 -30.62 -1.45 -14.39
N ILE A 463 -31.23 -1.51 -13.20
CA ILE A 463 -30.75 -2.35 -12.10
C ILE A 463 -31.42 -3.73 -12.03
N LEU A 464 -32.26 -4.09 -13.02
CA LEU A 464 -33.17 -5.23 -12.95
C LEU A 464 -32.46 -6.57 -12.68
N ASP A 465 -31.34 -6.81 -13.36
CA ASP A 465 -30.60 -8.08 -13.32
C ASP A 465 -29.39 -8.04 -12.37
N LEU A 466 -29.25 -6.95 -11.60
CA LEU A 466 -28.11 -6.76 -10.68
C LEU A 466 -28.33 -7.46 -9.34
N GLU A 467 -27.25 -8.00 -8.79
CA GLU A 467 -27.19 -8.52 -7.43
C GLU A 467 -27.13 -7.39 -6.39
N PRO A 468 -27.48 -7.63 -5.11
CA PRO A 468 -27.56 -6.56 -4.11
C PRO A 468 -26.30 -5.70 -3.99
N HIS A 469 -25.09 -6.29 -3.98
CA HIS A 469 -23.85 -5.50 -3.88
C HIS A 469 -23.58 -4.63 -5.12
N GLN A 470 -23.98 -5.10 -6.31
CA GLN A 470 -23.93 -4.32 -7.55
C GLN A 470 -24.91 -3.15 -7.49
N ILE A 471 -26.12 -3.38 -6.98
CA ILE A 471 -27.12 -2.32 -6.74
C ILE A 471 -26.53 -1.27 -5.78
N HIS A 472 -25.91 -1.67 -4.67
CA HIS A 472 -25.29 -0.73 -3.73
C HIS A 472 -24.23 0.14 -4.42
N THR A 473 -23.36 -0.46 -5.23
CA THR A 473 -22.31 0.23 -6.01
C THR A 473 -22.91 1.18 -7.06
N PHE A 474 -24.00 0.76 -7.72
CA PHE A 474 -24.74 1.60 -8.66
C PHE A 474 -25.35 2.83 -7.97
N TYR A 475 -26.01 2.63 -6.82
CA TYR A 475 -26.59 3.72 -6.03
C TYR A 475 -25.53 4.69 -5.50
N GLU A 476 -24.37 4.18 -5.07
CA GLU A 476 -23.22 5.00 -4.72
C GLU A 476 -22.77 5.88 -5.89
N SER A 477 -22.66 5.30 -7.08
CA SER A 477 -22.32 6.00 -8.32
C SER A 477 -23.30 7.14 -8.60
N VAL A 478 -24.61 6.87 -8.61
CA VAL A 478 -25.62 7.92 -8.86
C VAL A 478 -25.61 8.98 -7.75
N GLY A 479 -25.34 8.59 -6.50
CA GLY A 479 -25.16 9.54 -5.40
C GLY A 479 -24.01 10.53 -5.64
N HIS A 480 -22.89 10.09 -6.24
CA HIS A 480 -21.81 11.01 -6.67
C HIS A 480 -22.24 11.95 -7.80
N MET A 481 -23.13 11.53 -8.72
CA MET A 481 -23.70 12.44 -9.72
C MET A 481 -24.52 13.53 -9.02
N ILE A 482 -25.47 13.13 -8.17
CA ILE A 482 -26.38 14.03 -7.47
C ILE A 482 -25.59 15.00 -6.57
N GLN A 483 -24.49 14.54 -5.95
CA GLN A 483 -23.58 15.38 -5.17
C GLN A 483 -22.99 16.55 -5.97
N ALA A 484 -22.83 16.39 -7.29
CA ALA A 484 -22.28 17.41 -8.17
C ALA A 484 -23.32 18.43 -8.68
N GLU A 485 -24.61 18.23 -8.41
CA GLU A 485 -25.67 19.19 -8.76
C GLU A 485 -25.55 20.44 -7.88
N SER A 486 -25.52 21.60 -8.52
CA SER A 486 -25.34 22.90 -7.87
C SER A 486 -26.66 23.51 -7.40
N ASP A 487 -27.78 23.17 -8.03
CA ASP A 487 -29.10 23.60 -7.61
C ASP A 487 -29.64 22.69 -6.51
N ASN A 488 -29.75 23.23 -5.28
CA ASN A 488 -30.27 22.50 -4.12
C ASN A 488 -31.66 21.90 -4.35
N THR A 489 -32.54 22.59 -5.07
CA THR A 489 -33.92 22.13 -5.32
C THR A 489 -33.92 20.92 -6.25
N LYS A 490 -33.12 20.98 -7.33
CA LYS A 490 -32.96 19.84 -8.25
C LYS A 490 -32.26 18.68 -7.57
N ARG A 491 -31.23 18.94 -6.77
CA ARG A 491 -30.53 17.90 -6.01
C ARG A 491 -31.47 17.14 -5.09
N ASP A 492 -32.35 17.85 -4.37
CA ASP A 492 -33.36 17.23 -3.51
C ASP A 492 -34.40 16.45 -4.31
N GLU A 493 -34.78 16.91 -5.51
CA GLU A 493 -35.66 16.18 -6.42
C GLU A 493 -35.02 14.90 -6.96
N TYR A 494 -33.77 14.95 -7.40
CA TYR A 494 -33.00 13.78 -7.82
C TYR A 494 -32.80 12.78 -6.69
N LEU A 495 -32.50 13.24 -5.47
CA LEU A 495 -32.38 12.37 -4.29
C LEU A 495 -33.70 11.63 -4.01
N LYS A 496 -34.84 12.33 -4.07
CA LYS A 496 -36.15 11.72 -3.88
C LYS A 496 -36.45 10.65 -4.94
N ARG A 497 -36.07 10.90 -6.19
CA ARG A 497 -36.23 9.91 -7.28
C ARG A 497 -35.32 8.70 -7.11
N LEU A 498 -34.05 8.91 -6.77
CA LEU A 498 -33.09 7.83 -6.50
C LEU A 498 -33.60 6.92 -5.38
N MET A 499 -34.01 7.52 -4.26
CA MET A 499 -34.45 6.78 -3.07
C MET A 499 -35.90 6.29 -3.12
N SER A 500 -36.62 6.49 -4.25
CA SER A 500 -38.03 6.14 -4.37
C SER A 500 -38.31 4.65 -4.12
N LEU A 501 -37.57 3.74 -4.76
CA LEU A 501 -37.75 2.29 -4.61
C LEU A 501 -37.43 1.81 -3.18
N PRO A 502 -36.26 2.13 -2.57
CA PRO A 502 -35.99 1.78 -1.18
C PRO A 502 -37.01 2.38 -0.19
N ASN A 503 -37.42 3.64 -0.38
CA ASN A 503 -38.36 4.31 0.52
C ASN A 503 -39.77 3.72 0.44
N GLN A 504 -40.25 3.35 -0.75
CA GLN A 504 -41.53 2.67 -0.90
C GLN A 504 -41.52 1.33 -0.18
N LYS A 505 -40.45 0.53 -0.36
CA LYS A 505 -40.33 -0.76 0.32
C LYS A 505 -40.18 -0.62 1.83
N TRP A 506 -39.42 0.38 2.29
CA TRP A 506 -39.30 0.71 3.71
C TRP A 506 -40.66 1.05 4.31
N ALA A 507 -41.40 1.97 3.70
CA ALA A 507 -42.72 2.38 4.17
C ALA A 507 -43.73 1.21 4.21
N GLU A 508 -43.67 0.31 3.22
CA GLU A 508 -44.47 -0.92 3.21
C GLU A 508 -44.16 -1.82 4.43
N ILE A 509 -42.87 -2.07 4.69
CA ILE A 509 -42.41 -2.91 5.81
C ILE A 509 -42.79 -2.28 7.15
N ILE A 510 -42.56 -0.97 7.33
CA ILE A 510 -42.93 -0.25 8.56
C ILE A 510 -44.45 -0.26 8.76
N GLY A 511 -45.23 -0.03 7.71
CA GLY A 511 -46.70 -0.09 7.77
C GLY A 511 -47.22 -1.47 8.18
N GLN A 512 -46.61 -2.54 7.67
CA GLN A 512 -46.96 -3.92 8.05
C GLN A 512 -46.49 -4.24 9.49
N ALA A 513 -45.30 -3.80 9.89
CA ALA A 513 -44.77 -4.00 11.24
C ALA A 513 -45.60 -3.28 12.31
N GLY A 514 -46.19 -2.12 11.96
CA GLY A 514 -47.14 -1.40 12.81
C GLY A 514 -48.44 -2.18 13.08
N GLN A 515 -48.79 -3.15 12.22
CA GLN A 515 -49.94 -4.04 12.42
C GLN A 515 -49.55 -5.32 13.15
N SER A 516 -48.42 -5.93 12.79
CA SER A 516 -47.89 -7.12 13.45
C SER A 516 -46.36 -7.14 13.45
N ILE A 517 -45.80 -7.16 14.65
CA ILE A 517 -44.34 -7.22 14.87
C ILE A 517 -43.74 -8.53 14.34
N ASP A 518 -44.53 -9.60 14.24
CA ASP A 518 -44.05 -10.91 13.79
C ASP A 518 -43.51 -10.87 12.35
N ILE A 519 -43.89 -9.88 11.54
CA ILE A 519 -43.35 -9.74 10.19
C ILE A 519 -41.82 -9.51 10.18
N LEU A 520 -41.29 -8.84 11.21
CA LEU A 520 -39.85 -8.60 11.35
C LEU A 520 -39.07 -9.86 11.74
N LYS A 521 -39.75 -10.97 12.07
CA LYS A 521 -39.10 -12.27 12.28
C LYS A 521 -38.89 -13.03 10.96
N ASN A 522 -39.54 -12.62 9.87
CA ASN A 522 -39.40 -13.27 8.57
C ASN A 522 -38.02 -12.96 7.95
N GLN A 523 -37.27 -13.99 7.58
CA GLN A 523 -35.92 -13.86 7.01
C GLN A 523 -35.86 -13.02 5.73
N ASP A 524 -36.89 -13.08 4.88
CA ASP A 524 -36.92 -12.29 3.64
C ASP A 524 -37.14 -10.81 3.92
N VAL A 525 -37.92 -10.49 4.96
CA VAL A 525 -38.11 -9.12 5.43
C VAL A 525 -36.82 -8.61 6.07
N ILE A 526 -36.14 -9.43 6.87
CA ILE A 526 -34.84 -9.07 7.47
C ILE A 526 -33.82 -8.76 6.37
N ARG A 527 -33.68 -9.62 5.35
CA ARG A 527 -32.81 -9.37 4.19
C ARG A 527 -33.20 -8.09 3.43
N SER A 528 -34.50 -7.86 3.25
CA SER A 528 -35.00 -6.64 2.59
C SER A 528 -34.62 -5.38 3.38
N VAL A 529 -34.80 -5.40 4.70
CA VAL A 529 -34.38 -4.30 5.59
C VAL A 529 -32.87 -4.08 5.49
N LEU A 530 -32.07 -5.16 5.51
CA LEU A 530 -30.61 -5.07 5.38
C LEU A 530 -30.22 -4.36 4.08
N ASN A 531 -30.77 -4.80 2.94
CA ASN A 531 -30.47 -4.24 1.62
C ASN A 531 -30.90 -2.77 1.51
N ILE A 532 -32.02 -2.38 2.13
CA ILE A 532 -32.44 -0.97 2.17
C ILE A 532 -31.42 -0.13 2.94
N LEU A 533 -30.98 -0.60 4.12
CA LEU A 533 -29.99 0.12 4.92
C LEU A 533 -28.64 0.22 4.20
N GLN A 534 -28.18 -0.86 3.57
CA GLN A 534 -26.94 -0.87 2.79
C GLN A 534 -26.99 0.08 1.59
N THR A 535 -28.12 0.11 0.86
CA THR A 535 -28.36 1.10 -0.19
C THR A 535 -28.26 2.54 0.36
N ASN A 536 -28.87 2.81 1.52
CA ASN A 536 -28.79 4.12 2.16
C ASN A 536 -27.34 4.46 2.56
N THR A 537 -26.56 3.50 3.07
CA THR A 537 -25.15 3.69 3.43
C THR A 537 -24.31 4.04 2.22
N SER A 538 -24.52 3.36 1.08
CA SER A 538 -23.86 3.67 -0.19
C SER A 538 -24.18 5.09 -0.68
N VAL A 539 -25.44 5.50 -0.63
CA VAL A 539 -25.83 6.87 -1.03
C VAL A 539 -25.30 7.92 -0.04
N ALA A 540 -25.32 7.64 1.27
CA ALA A 540 -24.76 8.54 2.29
C ALA A 540 -23.24 8.75 2.08
N THR A 541 -22.53 7.68 1.72
CA THR A 541 -21.09 7.70 1.46
C THR A 541 -20.74 8.64 0.30
N SER A 542 -21.49 8.58 -0.81
CA SER A 542 -21.19 9.37 -2.01
C SER A 542 -21.78 10.77 -2.01
N LEU A 543 -22.94 10.98 -1.40
CA LEU A 543 -23.67 12.25 -1.38
C LEU A 543 -23.19 13.20 -0.27
N GLY A 544 -22.70 12.62 0.83
CA GLY A 544 -22.17 13.33 1.98
C GLY A 544 -23.20 14.23 2.69
N PRO A 545 -22.91 15.52 2.94
CA PRO A 545 -23.81 16.40 3.71
C PRO A 545 -25.23 16.49 3.14
N HIS A 546 -25.38 16.35 1.83
CA HIS A 546 -26.68 16.47 1.15
C HIS A 546 -27.58 15.25 1.34
N PHE A 547 -27.14 14.23 2.07
CA PHE A 547 -27.96 13.09 2.50
C PHE A 547 -28.95 13.43 3.63
N PHE A 548 -28.80 14.60 4.27
CA PHE A 548 -29.62 15.03 5.40
C PHE A 548 -31.15 14.86 5.21
N PRO A 549 -31.77 15.22 4.06
CA PRO A 549 -33.22 15.06 3.89
C PRO A 549 -33.66 13.59 3.94
N GLN A 550 -32.85 12.68 3.40
CA GLN A 550 -33.15 11.26 3.36
C GLN A 550 -32.98 10.60 4.73
N ILE A 551 -31.88 10.85 5.44
CA ILE A 551 -31.73 10.28 6.79
C ILE A 551 -32.81 10.80 7.73
N SER A 552 -33.16 12.08 7.65
CA SER A 552 -34.23 12.67 8.47
C SER A 552 -35.59 12.01 8.26
N LEU A 553 -35.87 11.54 7.05
CA LEU A 553 -37.11 10.83 6.71
C LEU A 553 -37.22 9.47 7.42
N ILE A 554 -36.11 8.72 7.49
CA ILE A 554 -36.12 7.33 8.00
C ILE A 554 -35.61 7.19 9.44
N PHE A 555 -35.00 8.23 10.02
CA PHE A 555 -34.21 8.12 11.25
C PHE A 555 -34.96 7.53 12.45
N LEU A 556 -36.14 8.06 12.78
CA LEU A 556 -36.91 7.61 13.95
C LEU A 556 -37.46 6.18 13.78
N ASP A 557 -37.94 5.86 12.57
CA ASP A 557 -38.37 4.50 12.24
C ASP A 557 -37.18 3.54 12.31
N MET A 558 -36.02 3.95 11.82
CA MET A 558 -34.80 3.17 11.86
C MET A 558 -34.35 2.87 13.30
N LEU A 559 -34.42 3.84 14.22
CA LEU A 559 -34.15 3.60 15.65
C LEU A 559 -35.17 2.65 16.29
N THR A 560 -36.43 2.73 15.86
CA THR A 560 -37.48 1.81 16.31
C THR A 560 -37.19 0.38 15.84
N VAL A 561 -36.84 0.21 14.56
CA VAL A 561 -36.44 -1.07 13.97
C VAL A 561 -35.19 -1.63 14.65
N TYR A 562 -34.18 -0.79 14.94
CA TYR A 562 -33.00 -1.19 15.70
C TYR A 562 -33.36 -1.77 17.07
N ARG A 563 -34.22 -1.07 17.82
CA ARG A 563 -34.68 -1.54 19.14
C ARG A 563 -35.42 -2.87 19.05
N MET A 564 -36.35 -3.00 18.10
CA MET A 564 -37.12 -4.24 17.91
C MET A 564 -36.22 -5.43 17.57
N TYR A 565 -35.25 -5.25 16.68
CA TYR A 565 -34.29 -6.29 16.37
C TYR A 565 -33.36 -6.61 17.53
N SER A 566 -32.99 -5.62 18.34
CA SER A 566 -32.21 -5.86 19.55
C SER A 566 -32.97 -6.71 20.58
N GLU A 567 -34.23 -6.37 20.83
CA GLU A 567 -35.09 -7.15 21.72
C GLU A 567 -35.24 -8.60 21.23
N LEU A 568 -35.39 -8.79 19.92
CA LEU A 568 -35.46 -10.11 19.31
C LEU A 568 -34.15 -10.90 19.42
N VAL A 569 -32.99 -10.24 19.27
CA VAL A 569 -31.67 -10.86 19.50
C VAL A 569 -31.58 -11.33 20.95
N SER A 570 -31.94 -10.48 21.89
CA SER A 570 -31.83 -10.76 23.33
C SER A 570 -32.78 -11.87 23.77
N SER A 571 -34.03 -11.89 23.29
CA SER A 571 -34.97 -12.99 23.58
C SER A 571 -34.49 -14.31 22.98
N THR A 572 -34.02 -14.29 21.72
CA THR A 572 -33.52 -15.50 21.05
C THR A 572 -32.29 -16.07 21.76
N ILE A 573 -31.39 -15.22 22.26
CA ILE A 573 -30.21 -15.67 23.02
C ILE A 573 -30.62 -16.23 24.38
N ALA A 574 -31.54 -15.58 25.07
CA ALA A 574 -32.03 -16.05 26.38
C ALA A 574 -32.72 -17.42 26.28
N GLU A 575 -33.45 -17.68 25.19
CA GLU A 575 -34.20 -18.93 24.97
C GLU A 575 -33.36 -20.04 24.31
N GLY A 576 -32.37 -19.70 23.47
CA GLY A 576 -31.70 -20.64 22.55
C GLY A 576 -30.48 -21.41 23.08
N GLY A 577 -30.17 -21.32 24.38
CA GLY A 577 -29.02 -21.98 25.00
C GLY A 577 -27.65 -21.39 24.59
N PRO A 578 -26.53 -22.05 24.94
CA PRO A 578 -25.18 -21.46 24.89
C PRO A 578 -24.66 -21.12 23.49
N TYR A 579 -25.28 -21.65 22.43
CA TYR A 579 -24.87 -21.42 21.03
C TYR A 579 -25.82 -20.51 20.25
N ALA A 580 -26.87 -19.98 20.89
CA ALA A 580 -27.87 -19.14 20.24
C ALA A 580 -27.27 -17.92 19.54
N SER A 581 -26.29 -17.27 20.16
CA SER A 581 -25.58 -16.09 19.64
C SER A 581 -24.83 -16.37 18.33
N LYS A 582 -24.49 -17.64 18.06
CA LYS A 582 -23.76 -18.08 16.87
C LYS A 582 -24.67 -18.58 15.74
N SER A 583 -25.97 -18.67 15.98
CA SER A 583 -26.94 -19.11 14.95
C SER A 583 -26.97 -18.16 13.75
N SER A 584 -27.26 -18.70 12.56
CA SER A 584 -27.40 -17.90 11.33
C SER A 584 -28.49 -16.84 11.44
N PHE A 585 -29.58 -17.15 12.15
CA PHE A 585 -30.67 -16.23 12.40
C PHE A 585 -30.23 -15.04 13.26
N VAL A 586 -29.62 -15.26 14.43
CA VAL A 586 -29.13 -14.17 15.28
C VAL A 586 -28.06 -13.34 14.56
N LYS A 587 -27.15 -13.97 13.80
CA LYS A 587 -26.17 -13.25 12.97
C LYS A 587 -26.83 -12.31 11.97
N LEU A 588 -27.92 -12.74 11.33
CA LEU A 588 -28.68 -11.94 10.38
C LEU A 588 -29.39 -10.75 11.07
N LEU A 589 -30.03 -10.96 12.22
CA LEU A 589 -30.62 -9.86 13.01
C LEU A 589 -29.57 -8.83 13.42
N ARG A 590 -28.41 -9.31 13.89
CA ARG A 590 -27.28 -8.46 14.27
C ARG A 590 -26.71 -7.69 13.08
N SER A 591 -26.78 -8.21 11.85
CA SER A 591 -26.38 -7.46 10.65
C SER A 591 -27.24 -6.21 10.43
N ILE A 592 -28.54 -6.25 10.78
CA ILE A 592 -29.39 -5.05 10.74
C ILE A 592 -28.88 -4.01 11.72
N LYS A 593 -28.62 -4.41 12.98
CA LYS A 593 -28.08 -3.52 14.01
C LYS A 593 -26.78 -2.87 13.54
N ARG A 594 -25.84 -3.66 13.02
CA ARG A 594 -24.55 -3.16 12.52
C ARG A 594 -24.73 -2.19 11.35
N GLU A 595 -25.58 -2.51 10.39
CA GLU A 595 -25.78 -1.64 9.23
C GLU A 595 -26.50 -0.34 9.61
N THR A 596 -27.45 -0.37 10.54
CA THR A 596 -28.04 0.86 11.10
C THR A 596 -26.99 1.76 11.74
N LEU A 597 -26.09 1.19 12.56
CA LEU A 597 -25.01 1.94 13.20
C LEU A 597 -24.05 2.51 12.16
N LYS A 598 -23.67 1.71 11.17
CA LYS A 598 -22.82 2.13 10.05
C LYS A 598 -23.43 3.28 9.25
N LEU A 599 -24.72 3.22 8.94
CA LEU A 599 -25.42 4.29 8.23
C LEU A 599 -25.39 5.61 9.01
N ILE A 600 -25.68 5.56 10.32
CA ILE A 600 -25.61 6.74 11.18
C ILE A 600 -24.17 7.26 11.25
N GLU A 601 -23.20 6.36 11.45
CA GLU A 601 -21.79 6.70 11.54
C GLU A 601 -21.29 7.38 10.25
N THR A 602 -21.59 6.79 9.08
CA THR A 602 -21.29 7.38 7.77
C THR A 602 -21.93 8.75 7.62
N PHE A 603 -23.20 8.91 8.00
CA PHE A 603 -23.86 10.21 7.94
C PHE A 603 -23.17 11.25 8.83
N VAL A 604 -22.82 10.92 10.08
CA VAL A 604 -22.14 11.84 11.00
C VAL A 604 -20.74 12.20 10.50
N ASP A 605 -19.96 11.22 10.01
CA ASP A 605 -18.63 11.44 9.41
C ASP A 605 -18.72 12.44 8.26
N LYS A 606 -19.69 12.23 7.36
CA LYS A 606 -19.85 13.04 6.14
C LYS A 606 -20.64 14.32 6.30
N ALA A 607 -21.39 14.52 7.39
CA ALA A 607 -22.16 15.73 7.62
C ALA A 607 -21.26 16.98 7.67
N GLU A 608 -21.80 18.14 7.32
CA GLU A 608 -21.11 19.41 7.63
C GLU A 608 -21.00 19.58 9.15
N ASP A 609 -19.95 20.28 9.60
CA ASP A 609 -19.73 20.58 11.02
C ASP A 609 -20.76 21.61 11.50
N LEU A 610 -21.97 21.12 11.75
CA LEU A 610 -23.11 21.88 12.25
C LEU A 610 -23.37 21.46 13.70
N PRO A 611 -22.99 22.28 14.69
CA PRO A 611 -23.17 21.98 16.11
C PRO A 611 -24.62 21.63 16.50
N HIS A 612 -25.59 22.17 15.76
CA HIS A 612 -27.01 21.91 15.96
C HIS A 612 -27.44 20.49 15.57
N LEU A 613 -26.70 19.83 14.67
CA LEU A 613 -27.02 18.48 14.20
C LEU A 613 -26.85 17.44 15.32
N GLY A 614 -25.80 17.59 16.14
CA GLY A 614 -25.59 16.77 17.33
C GLY A 614 -26.79 16.85 18.28
N LYS A 615 -27.31 18.05 18.53
CA LYS A 615 -28.47 18.27 19.41
C LYS A 615 -29.78 17.65 18.89
N GLN A 616 -29.92 17.46 17.58
CA GLN A 616 -31.10 16.84 16.98
C GLN A 616 -31.01 15.30 16.97
N PHE A 617 -29.85 14.75 16.61
CA PHE A 617 -29.70 13.31 16.36
C PHE A 617 -29.19 12.52 17.55
N VAL A 618 -28.34 13.10 18.40
CA VAL A 618 -27.71 12.36 19.51
C VAL A 618 -28.71 11.98 20.61
N PRO A 619 -29.55 12.90 21.14
CA PRO A 619 -30.45 12.55 22.24
C PRO A 619 -31.42 11.38 21.93
N PRO A 620 -32.04 11.31 20.73
CA PRO A 620 -32.87 10.15 20.35
C PRO A 620 -32.15 8.79 20.35
N MET A 621 -30.82 8.76 20.20
CA MET A 621 -30.03 7.52 20.15
C MET A 621 -29.58 7.04 21.54
N MET A 622 -29.60 7.91 22.55
CA MET A 622 -29.01 7.67 23.86
C MET A 622 -29.65 6.50 24.64
N ASP A 623 -30.92 6.18 24.41
CA ASP A 623 -31.53 4.97 25.00
C ASP A 623 -31.64 3.79 24.01
N PRO A 624 -32.15 3.97 22.77
CA PRO A 624 -32.31 2.85 21.83
C PRO A 624 -31.01 2.17 21.41
N ILE A 625 -29.88 2.89 21.41
CA ILE A 625 -28.57 2.36 21.03
C ILE A 625 -27.66 2.21 22.25
N LEU A 626 -27.40 3.31 22.96
CA LEU A 626 -26.43 3.31 24.06
C LEU A 626 -26.96 2.59 25.30
N GLY A 627 -28.22 2.85 25.69
CA GLY A 627 -28.90 2.12 26.76
C GLY A 627 -29.07 0.63 26.44
N ASP A 628 -29.39 0.30 25.19
CA ASP A 628 -29.44 -1.09 24.70
C ASP A 628 -28.10 -1.82 24.85
N TYR A 629 -26.99 -1.19 24.46
CA TYR A 629 -25.65 -1.76 24.62
C TYR A 629 -25.34 -2.13 26.07
N ALA A 630 -25.64 -1.23 27.00
CA ALA A 630 -25.39 -1.44 28.43
C ALA A 630 -26.18 -2.64 29.00
N ARG A 631 -27.46 -2.76 28.61
CA ARG A 631 -28.36 -3.82 29.10
C ARG A 631 -28.12 -5.19 28.47
N ASN A 632 -27.53 -5.24 27.29
CA ASN A 632 -27.31 -6.48 26.56
C ASN A 632 -26.20 -7.36 27.15
N VAL A 633 -26.33 -8.67 26.94
CA VAL A 633 -25.28 -9.64 27.24
C VAL A 633 -24.07 -9.43 26.32
N PRO A 634 -22.84 -9.85 26.71
CA PRO A 634 -21.62 -9.62 25.93
C PRO A 634 -21.73 -10.00 24.44
N ASP A 635 -22.35 -11.15 24.14
CA ASP A 635 -22.51 -11.67 22.78
C ASP A 635 -23.53 -10.91 21.91
N ALA A 636 -24.36 -10.05 22.51
CA ALA A 636 -25.36 -9.22 21.85
C ALA A 636 -24.93 -7.75 21.71
N ARG A 637 -23.79 -7.36 22.29
CA ARG A 637 -23.23 -6.02 22.19
C ARG A 637 -22.53 -5.82 20.85
N GLU A 638 -22.96 -4.83 20.08
CA GLU A 638 -22.33 -4.48 18.81
C GLU A 638 -21.18 -3.51 19.01
N SER A 639 -20.00 -3.87 18.49
CA SER A 639 -18.78 -3.06 18.58
C SER A 639 -18.93 -1.68 17.91
N GLU A 640 -19.79 -1.60 16.90
CA GLU A 640 -20.12 -0.41 16.11
C GLU A 640 -20.78 0.69 16.94
N VAL A 641 -21.34 0.38 18.11
CA VAL A 641 -21.80 1.42 19.05
C VAL A 641 -20.62 2.26 19.53
N LEU A 642 -19.48 1.63 19.80
CA LEU A 642 -18.27 2.30 20.26
C LEU A 642 -17.67 3.18 19.15
N SER A 643 -17.61 2.69 17.90
CA SER A 643 -17.13 3.50 16.77
C SER A 643 -18.06 4.67 16.47
N LEU A 644 -19.38 4.47 16.49
CA LEU A 644 -20.35 5.54 16.29
C LEU A 644 -20.15 6.68 17.30
N PHE A 645 -20.05 6.38 18.60
CA PHE A 645 -19.83 7.42 19.60
C PHE A 645 -18.42 8.04 19.53
N ALA A 646 -17.41 7.29 19.09
CA ALA A 646 -16.09 7.86 18.81
C ALA A 646 -16.18 8.88 17.65
N THR A 647 -16.87 8.54 16.57
CA THR A 647 -17.10 9.41 15.41
C THR A 647 -17.90 10.65 15.77
N ILE A 648 -18.96 10.52 16.58
CA ILE A 648 -19.74 11.65 17.12
C ILE A 648 -18.84 12.60 17.95
N ILE A 649 -17.99 12.07 18.82
CA ILE A 649 -17.09 12.88 19.65
C ILE A 649 -16.01 13.56 18.79
N ASN A 650 -15.41 12.86 17.83
CA ASN A 650 -14.45 13.45 16.90
C ASN A 650 -15.08 14.58 16.06
N LYS A 651 -16.36 14.44 15.71
CA LYS A 651 -17.11 15.43 14.94
C LYS A 651 -17.44 16.67 15.76
N TYR A 652 -18.16 16.50 16.88
CA TYR A 652 -18.72 17.62 17.66
C TYR A 652 -17.83 18.08 18.82
N LYS A 653 -16.76 17.33 19.14
CA LYS A 653 -15.70 17.70 20.08
C LYS A 653 -16.25 18.17 21.43
N ALA A 654 -15.92 19.39 21.83
CA ALA A 654 -16.28 19.96 23.12
C ALA A 654 -17.79 20.07 23.36
N GLU A 655 -18.62 20.10 22.31
CA GLU A 655 -20.09 20.09 22.46
C GLU A 655 -20.61 18.79 23.08
N MET A 656 -19.83 17.70 23.01
CA MET A 656 -20.17 16.42 23.62
C MET A 656 -19.80 16.32 25.11
N LEU A 657 -19.16 17.34 25.70
CA LEU A 657 -18.64 17.27 27.08
C LEU A 657 -19.70 16.85 28.10
N ASP A 658 -20.92 17.37 27.99
CA ASP A 658 -22.02 17.09 28.91
C ASP A 658 -22.61 15.67 28.71
N ASP A 659 -22.44 15.09 27.53
CA ASP A 659 -22.92 13.76 27.16
C ASP A 659 -21.91 12.64 27.48
N VAL A 660 -20.62 12.96 27.53
CA VAL A 660 -19.53 11.97 27.76
C VAL A 660 -19.73 11.16 29.05
N PRO A 661 -20.11 11.73 30.21
CA PRO A 661 -20.33 10.93 31.42
C PRO A 661 -21.35 9.81 31.22
N ARG A 662 -22.44 10.08 30.49
CA ARG A 662 -23.48 9.09 30.18
C ARG A 662 -23.00 8.03 29.20
N ILE A 663 -22.24 8.44 28.17
CA ILE A 663 -21.60 7.50 27.23
C ILE A 663 -20.66 6.57 28.00
N PHE A 664 -19.81 7.13 28.85
CA PHE A 664 -18.82 6.41 29.63
C PHE A 664 -19.48 5.42 30.60
N GLU A 665 -20.52 5.83 31.34
CA GLU A 665 -21.27 4.95 32.24
C GLU A 665 -21.86 3.73 31.50
N ALA A 666 -22.41 3.94 30.30
CA ALA A 666 -23.07 2.88 29.55
C ALA A 666 -22.10 1.84 28.95
N VAL A 667 -20.91 2.26 28.52
CA VAL A 667 -20.01 1.40 27.74
C VAL A 667 -18.72 1.00 28.45
N PHE A 668 -18.23 1.80 29.41
CA PHE A 668 -16.85 1.63 29.88
C PHE A 668 -16.62 0.31 30.61
N GLN A 669 -17.27 0.13 31.76
CA GLN A 669 -17.04 -1.04 32.61
C GLN A 669 -17.46 -2.33 31.91
N CYS A 670 -18.63 -2.32 31.27
CA CYS A 670 -19.21 -3.51 30.68
C CYS A 670 -18.39 -4.01 29.47
N THR A 671 -17.71 -3.11 28.74
CA THR A 671 -16.77 -3.47 27.66
C THR A 671 -15.41 -3.88 28.22
N LEU A 672 -14.91 -3.18 29.25
CA LEU A 672 -13.63 -3.50 29.88
C LEU A 672 -13.62 -4.94 30.41
N GLU A 673 -14.71 -5.37 31.06
CA GLU A 673 -14.91 -6.75 31.53
C GLU A 673 -14.97 -7.79 30.40
N MET A 674 -15.32 -7.39 29.17
CA MET A 674 -15.27 -8.28 28.00
C MET A 674 -13.84 -8.45 27.50
N ILE A 675 -13.12 -7.34 27.34
CA ILE A 675 -11.85 -7.33 26.60
C ILE A 675 -10.63 -7.71 27.44
N THR A 676 -10.71 -7.60 28.77
CA THR A 676 -9.57 -7.85 29.69
C THR A 676 -9.46 -9.30 30.17
N LYS A 677 -10.43 -10.17 29.84
CA LYS A 677 -10.41 -11.59 30.25
C LYS A 677 -9.26 -12.37 29.59
N ASN A 678 -8.95 -12.06 28.34
CA ASN A 678 -7.85 -12.62 27.56
C ASN A 678 -7.51 -11.65 26.41
N PHE A 679 -6.51 -12.01 25.60
CA PHE A 679 -6.05 -11.21 24.45
C PHE A 679 -6.68 -11.64 23.10
N GLU A 680 -7.59 -12.61 23.09
CA GLU A 680 -8.14 -13.21 21.86
C GLU A 680 -9.59 -12.81 21.59
N ASP A 681 -10.47 -12.85 22.59
CA ASP A 681 -11.92 -12.64 22.43
C ASP A 681 -12.33 -11.17 22.18
N TYR A 682 -13.29 -10.93 21.29
CA TYR A 682 -13.82 -9.58 20.99
C TYR A 682 -12.76 -8.57 20.46
N PRO A 683 -11.98 -8.91 19.40
CA PRO A 683 -10.97 -8.01 18.83
C PRO A 683 -11.56 -6.68 18.33
N GLU A 684 -12.73 -6.71 17.68
CA GLU A 684 -13.44 -5.52 17.21
C GLU A 684 -13.82 -4.58 18.36
N HIS A 685 -14.28 -5.13 19.49
CA HIS A 685 -14.62 -4.34 20.67
C HIS A 685 -13.38 -3.68 21.26
N ARG A 686 -12.22 -4.36 21.29
CA ARG A 686 -10.96 -3.76 21.74
C ARG A 686 -10.60 -2.54 20.91
N LEU A 687 -10.52 -2.71 19.59
CA LEU A 687 -10.14 -1.64 18.67
C LEU A 687 -11.05 -0.43 18.82
N LYS A 688 -12.38 -0.65 18.78
CA LYS A 688 -13.36 0.45 18.84
C LYS A 688 -13.48 1.05 20.25
N PHE A 689 -13.24 0.29 21.31
CA PHE A 689 -13.19 0.79 22.69
C PHE A 689 -12.04 1.78 22.88
N PHE A 690 -10.82 1.42 22.46
CA PHE A 690 -9.68 2.33 22.56
C PHE A 690 -9.78 3.51 21.59
N SER A 691 -10.42 3.33 20.43
CA SER A 691 -10.78 4.45 19.55
C SER A 691 -11.72 5.45 20.23
N LEU A 692 -12.74 4.96 20.96
CA LEU A 692 -13.64 5.81 21.74
C LEU A 692 -12.91 6.51 22.89
N LEU A 693 -12.09 5.79 23.65
CA LEU A 693 -11.28 6.40 24.71
C LEU A 693 -10.35 7.48 24.16
N ARG A 694 -9.75 7.25 22.99
CA ARG A 694 -8.92 8.24 22.32
C ARG A 694 -9.72 9.47 21.92
N ALA A 695 -10.88 9.32 21.29
CA ALA A 695 -11.75 10.46 20.96
C ALA A 695 -12.11 11.29 22.21
N ILE A 696 -12.44 10.62 23.33
CA ILE A 696 -12.70 11.29 24.61
C ILE A 696 -11.44 11.98 25.14
N GLY A 697 -10.29 11.32 25.13
CA GLY A 697 -9.01 11.86 25.59
C GLY A 697 -8.56 13.09 24.80
N THR A 698 -8.69 13.04 23.47
CA THR A 698 -8.26 14.12 22.57
C THR A 698 -9.18 15.35 22.65
N HIS A 699 -10.51 15.14 22.68
CA HIS A 699 -11.47 16.24 22.50
C HIS A 699 -12.28 16.61 23.75
N CYS A 700 -12.43 15.67 24.68
CA CYS A 700 -13.26 15.80 25.86
C CYS A 700 -12.51 15.49 27.17
N PHE A 701 -11.19 15.75 27.21
CA PHE A 701 -10.33 15.43 28.36
C PHE A 701 -10.88 15.93 29.70
N LYS A 702 -11.56 17.10 29.70
CA LYS A 702 -12.21 17.67 30.89
C LYS A 702 -13.25 16.74 31.54
N ALA A 703 -13.86 15.85 30.77
CA ALA A 703 -14.78 14.84 31.32
C ALA A 703 -14.02 13.72 32.05
N LEU A 704 -12.81 13.36 31.61
CA LEU A 704 -11.99 12.33 32.27
C LEU A 704 -11.48 12.79 33.65
N ILE A 705 -11.14 14.08 33.80
CA ILE A 705 -10.70 14.63 35.10
C ILE A 705 -11.84 14.77 36.12
N GLN A 706 -13.08 14.76 35.67
CA GLN A 706 -14.26 14.78 36.54
C GLN A 706 -14.63 13.38 37.06
N LEU A 707 -13.98 12.33 36.55
CA LEU A 707 -14.16 10.97 37.03
C LEU A 707 -13.67 10.82 38.48
N SER A 708 -14.28 9.88 39.21
CA SER A 708 -13.77 9.50 40.53
C SER A 708 -12.36 8.91 40.43
N SER A 709 -11.59 8.96 41.53
CA SER A 709 -10.24 8.39 41.57
C SER A 709 -10.18 6.91 41.21
N GLN A 710 -11.24 6.15 41.52
CA GLN A 710 -11.39 4.74 41.16
C GLN A 710 -11.59 4.56 39.65
N GLN A 711 -12.44 5.36 39.03
CA GLN A 711 -12.69 5.32 37.58
C GLN A 711 -11.46 5.78 36.80
N LEU A 712 -10.78 6.84 37.24
CA LEU A 712 -9.55 7.30 36.62
C LEU A 712 -8.46 6.21 36.68
N LYS A 713 -8.35 5.49 37.80
CA LYS A 713 -7.44 4.35 37.90
C LYS A 713 -7.77 3.27 36.86
N LEU A 714 -9.03 2.90 36.69
CA LEU A 714 -9.43 1.92 35.67
C LEU A 714 -9.11 2.37 34.24
N VAL A 715 -9.18 3.68 33.95
CA VAL A 715 -8.75 4.25 32.65
C VAL A 715 -7.23 4.08 32.46
N ILE A 716 -6.42 4.37 33.49
CA ILE A 716 -4.98 4.19 33.39
C ILE A 716 -4.60 2.71 33.29
N ASP A 717 -5.24 1.84 34.06
CA ASP A 717 -5.03 0.39 33.98
C ASP A 717 -5.40 -0.18 32.59
N SER A 718 -6.47 0.34 31.95
CA SER A 718 -6.85 -0.07 30.60
C SER A 718 -5.87 0.43 29.53
N ILE A 719 -5.29 1.63 29.69
CA ILE A 719 -4.24 2.15 28.82
C ILE A 719 -2.95 1.32 28.95
N ASN A 720 -2.58 0.95 30.18
CA ASN A 720 -1.43 0.05 30.43
C ASN A 720 -1.65 -1.32 29.77
N TRP A 721 -2.86 -1.84 29.85
CA TRP A 721 -3.23 -3.07 29.16
C TRP A 721 -3.15 -2.90 27.63
N ALA A 722 -3.58 -1.76 27.08
CA ALA A 722 -3.55 -1.49 25.64
C ALA A 722 -2.14 -1.48 25.06
N PHE A 723 -1.21 -0.72 25.65
CA PHE A 723 0.16 -0.64 25.10
C PHE A 723 0.98 -1.92 25.31
N ARG A 724 0.53 -2.83 26.19
CA ARG A 724 1.07 -4.20 26.33
C ARG A 724 0.49 -5.18 25.31
N HIS A 725 -0.50 -4.78 24.52
CA HIS A 725 -1.15 -5.67 23.57
C HIS A 725 -0.20 -6.02 22.41
N THR A 726 -0.30 -7.25 21.89
CA THR A 726 0.50 -7.71 20.74
C THR A 726 0.00 -7.14 19.41
N GLU A 727 -1.29 -6.82 19.33
CA GLU A 727 -1.88 -6.13 18.18
C GLU A 727 -1.44 -4.66 18.12
N ARG A 728 -0.69 -4.32 17.06
CA ARG A 728 -0.07 -3.02 16.83
C ARG A 728 -1.03 -1.84 17.01
N ASN A 729 -2.21 -1.89 16.41
CA ASN A 729 -3.15 -0.77 16.42
C ASN A 729 -3.63 -0.43 17.84
N ILE A 730 -3.89 -1.45 18.67
CA ILE A 730 -4.29 -1.26 20.07
C ILE A 730 -3.11 -0.68 20.85
N ALA A 731 -1.91 -1.21 20.64
CA ALA A 731 -0.73 -0.75 21.35
C ALA A 731 -0.38 0.71 21.04
N GLU A 732 -0.36 1.08 19.76
CA GLU A 732 -0.12 2.46 19.32
C GLU A 732 -1.21 3.43 19.83
N THR A 733 -2.48 2.99 19.84
CA THR A 733 -3.58 3.79 20.39
C THR A 733 -3.41 4.02 21.89
N GLY A 734 -3.02 2.98 22.65
CA GLY A 734 -2.73 3.07 24.08
C GLY A 734 -1.59 4.05 24.40
N LEU A 735 -0.48 3.98 23.65
CA LEU A 735 0.65 4.89 23.83
C LEU A 735 0.30 6.33 23.47
N SER A 736 -0.49 6.52 22.39
CA SER A 736 -0.97 7.86 21.99
C SER A 736 -1.87 8.47 23.05
N LEU A 737 -2.80 7.68 23.59
CA LEU A 737 -3.67 8.07 24.71
C LEU A 737 -2.86 8.50 25.93
N LEU A 738 -1.83 7.72 26.27
CA LEU A 738 -0.95 8.04 27.39
C LEU A 738 -0.25 9.40 27.20
N LEU A 739 0.28 9.67 26.00
CA LEU A 739 0.91 10.95 25.66
C LEU A 739 -0.08 12.12 25.76
N GLU A 740 -1.31 11.94 25.30
CA GLU A 740 -2.37 12.97 25.36
C GLU A 740 -2.73 13.32 26.81
N ILE A 741 -2.86 12.31 27.70
CA ILE A 741 -3.12 12.52 29.13
C ILE A 741 -1.96 13.27 29.81
N GLN A 742 -0.73 12.91 29.43
CA GLN A 742 0.51 13.47 29.98
C GLN A 742 0.73 14.97 29.66
N ALA A 743 0.05 15.52 28.64
CA ALA A 743 0.14 16.92 28.23
C ALA A 743 -0.87 17.86 28.95
N SER A 744 -1.69 17.34 29.86
CA SER A 744 -2.77 18.09 30.50
C SER A 744 -2.35 18.95 31.71
N GLU A 745 -3.18 19.93 32.07
CA GLU A 745 -3.00 20.86 33.20
C GLU A 745 -2.97 20.19 34.59
N PHE A 746 -3.24 18.87 34.68
CA PHE A 746 -3.32 18.09 35.93
C PHE A 746 -2.00 17.37 36.27
N THR A 747 -0.87 18.07 36.06
CA THR A 747 0.47 17.48 35.99
C THR A 747 0.91 16.86 37.34
N ASN A 748 0.93 17.60 38.44
CA ASN A 748 1.57 17.14 39.68
C ASN A 748 0.88 15.92 40.33
N GLN A 749 -0.45 15.95 40.51
CA GLN A 749 -1.17 14.87 41.19
C GLN A 749 -1.19 13.58 40.37
N PHE A 750 -1.24 13.71 39.04
CA PHE A 750 -1.13 12.57 38.12
C PHE A 750 0.24 11.89 38.24
N TYR A 751 1.33 12.65 38.07
CA TYR A 751 2.67 12.07 38.08
C TYR A 751 3.07 11.54 39.46
N LYS A 752 2.63 12.18 40.56
CA LYS A 752 2.83 11.61 41.90
C LYS A 752 2.27 10.19 42.05
N THR A 753 1.16 9.90 41.38
CA THR A 753 0.48 8.60 41.49
C THR A 753 0.99 7.59 40.45
N TYR A 754 1.25 8.03 39.21
CA TYR A 754 1.44 7.13 38.08
C TYR A 754 2.83 7.19 37.42
N PHE A 755 3.70 8.15 37.74
CA PHE A 755 5.00 8.32 37.05
C PHE A 755 5.84 7.03 37.07
N LEU A 756 6.09 6.47 38.26
CA LEU A 756 6.95 5.29 38.42
C LEU A 756 6.37 4.05 37.75
N THR A 757 5.04 3.90 37.82
CA THR A 757 4.32 2.84 37.13
C THR A 757 4.50 2.99 35.62
N ILE A 758 4.23 4.17 35.04
CA ILE A 758 4.37 4.38 33.60
C ILE A 758 5.82 4.12 33.15
N GLU A 759 6.82 4.64 33.87
CA GLU A 759 8.23 4.40 33.55
C GLU A 759 8.56 2.90 33.52
N GLN A 760 8.18 2.17 34.57
CA GLN A 760 8.41 0.72 34.69
C GLN A 760 7.73 -0.05 33.55
N GLU A 761 6.47 0.27 33.29
CA GLU A 761 5.63 -0.39 32.29
C GLU A 761 6.16 -0.16 30.87
N ILE A 762 6.60 1.06 30.55
CA ILE A 762 7.15 1.38 29.24
C ILE A 762 8.51 0.71 29.04
N PHE A 763 9.40 0.68 30.04
CA PHE A 763 10.65 -0.08 29.92
C PHE A 763 10.40 -1.59 29.77
N ALA A 764 9.42 -2.14 30.48
CA ALA A 764 9.06 -3.56 30.35
C ALA A 764 8.60 -3.91 28.92
N VAL A 765 7.76 -3.07 28.31
CA VAL A 765 7.27 -3.30 26.94
C VAL A 765 8.34 -2.99 25.88
N LEU A 766 9.13 -1.93 26.08
CA LEU A 766 10.20 -1.55 25.16
C LEU A 766 11.26 -2.64 25.04
N THR A 767 11.44 -3.43 26.10
CA THR A 767 12.41 -4.53 26.17
C THR A 767 11.80 -5.90 25.80
N ASP A 768 10.51 -5.94 25.45
CA ASP A 768 9.87 -7.11 24.87
C ASP A 768 9.97 -7.08 23.33
N SER A 769 10.47 -8.17 22.74
CA SER A 769 10.59 -8.30 21.29
C SER A 769 9.26 -8.24 20.53
N PHE A 770 8.12 -8.49 21.17
CA PHE A 770 6.81 -8.45 20.53
C PHE A 770 6.31 -7.03 20.24
N HIS A 771 6.87 -6.00 20.88
CA HIS A 771 6.34 -4.62 20.80
C HIS A 771 7.23 -3.65 20.02
N LYS A 772 8.18 -4.17 19.24
CA LYS A 772 9.04 -3.37 18.33
C LYS A 772 8.29 -2.35 17.47
N PRO A 773 7.11 -2.64 16.89
CA PRO A 773 6.39 -1.66 16.07
C PRO A 773 6.03 -0.37 16.82
N GLY A 774 5.84 -0.41 18.14
CA GLY A 774 5.52 0.73 18.98
C GLY A 774 6.71 1.62 19.36
N PHE A 775 7.95 1.24 18.97
CA PHE A 775 9.20 1.83 19.47
C PHE A 775 9.20 3.37 19.49
N LYS A 776 8.73 3.99 18.39
CA LYS A 776 8.63 5.46 18.28
C LYS A 776 7.82 6.07 19.42
N LEU A 777 6.64 5.51 19.70
CA LEU A 777 5.74 6.05 20.73
C LEU A 777 6.26 5.76 22.14
N HIS A 778 6.86 4.60 22.39
CA HIS A 778 7.52 4.32 23.67
C HIS A 778 8.65 5.32 23.97
N VAL A 779 9.48 5.62 22.97
CA VAL A 779 10.56 6.62 23.07
C VAL A 779 10.00 8.00 23.39
N LEU A 780 8.92 8.41 22.72
CA LEU A 780 8.25 9.69 23.00
C LEU A 780 7.69 9.77 24.42
N VAL A 781 7.04 8.70 24.90
CA VAL A 781 6.51 8.63 26.28
C VAL A 781 7.64 8.73 27.30
N LEU A 782 8.73 7.97 27.13
CA LEU A 782 9.89 8.03 28.04
C LEU A 782 10.55 9.40 28.00
N GLN A 783 10.75 9.99 26.81
CA GLN A 783 11.35 11.31 26.70
C GLN A 783 10.50 12.35 27.42
N HIS A 784 9.18 12.30 27.25
CA HIS A 784 8.25 13.20 27.94
C HIS A 784 8.35 13.07 29.44
N LEU A 785 8.36 11.84 29.97
CA LEU A 785 8.58 11.60 31.40
C LEU A 785 9.87 12.26 31.87
N PHE A 786 11.00 12.00 31.22
CA PHE A 786 12.32 12.52 31.59
C PHE A 786 12.43 14.05 31.47
N CYS A 787 11.65 14.67 30.57
CA CYS A 787 11.54 16.13 30.47
C CYS A 787 10.73 16.74 31.61
N VAL A 788 9.60 16.12 31.98
CA VAL A 788 8.67 16.67 32.98
C VAL A 788 9.25 16.67 34.38
N VAL A 789 10.20 15.77 34.69
CA VAL A 789 10.80 15.62 36.02
C VAL A 789 11.27 16.93 36.65
N ASP A 790 11.84 17.85 35.86
CA ASP A 790 12.35 19.14 36.36
C ASP A 790 11.23 20.16 36.68
N GLY A 791 10.04 19.99 36.09
CA GLY A 791 8.88 20.87 36.29
C GLY A 791 7.95 20.44 37.43
N LEU A 792 8.16 19.25 38.01
CA LEU A 792 7.32 18.72 39.07
C LEU A 792 7.67 19.34 40.43
N THR A 793 6.67 19.87 41.12
CA THR A 793 6.86 20.52 42.44
C THR A 793 6.65 19.57 43.60
N GLU A 794 5.96 18.45 43.39
CA GLU A 794 5.79 17.41 44.41
C GLU A 794 6.88 16.32 44.30
N PRO A 795 7.34 15.75 45.42
CA PRO A 795 8.31 14.65 45.38
C PRO A 795 7.65 13.39 44.81
N LEU A 796 8.35 12.73 43.89
CA LEU A 796 7.95 11.44 43.31
C LEU A 796 8.21 10.23 44.23
N TRP A 797 8.89 10.45 45.35
CA TRP A 797 9.18 9.44 46.37
C TRP A 797 8.39 9.70 47.64
N ASP A 798 8.31 8.69 48.51
CA ASP A 798 7.80 8.88 49.86
C ASP A 798 8.83 9.64 50.71
N ALA A 799 8.64 10.97 50.81
CA ALA A 799 9.50 11.87 51.57
C ALA A 799 9.60 11.55 53.08
N SER A 800 8.74 10.66 53.60
CA SER A 800 8.84 10.17 54.98
C SER A 800 9.91 9.09 55.17
N THR A 801 10.31 8.41 54.09
CA THR A 801 11.22 7.25 54.14
C THR A 801 12.63 7.54 53.62
N VAL A 802 12.76 8.39 52.59
CA VAL A 802 14.03 8.70 51.93
C VAL A 802 14.05 10.17 51.52
N SER A 803 15.25 10.78 51.47
CA SER A 803 15.45 12.16 51.02
C SER A 803 16.31 12.20 49.76
N TYR A 804 15.84 12.91 48.75
CA TYR A 804 16.54 13.14 47.48
C TYR A 804 16.66 14.65 47.22
N PRO A 805 17.74 15.10 46.56
CA PRO A 805 17.96 16.53 46.28
C PRO A 805 17.04 17.08 45.18
N SER A 806 16.57 16.22 44.27
CA SER A 806 15.64 16.59 43.20
C SER A 806 14.91 15.35 42.67
N ASN A 807 13.76 15.56 42.01
CA ASN A 807 13.08 14.48 41.28
C ASN A 807 13.99 13.85 40.22
N ALA A 808 14.86 14.63 39.57
CA ALA A 808 15.81 14.12 38.57
C ALA A 808 16.81 13.10 39.14
N MET A 809 17.34 13.36 40.34
CA MET A 809 18.24 12.43 41.01
C MET A 809 17.52 11.18 41.49
N PHE A 810 16.27 11.32 41.96
CA PHE A 810 15.45 10.17 42.32
C PHE A 810 15.15 9.27 41.12
N VAL A 811 14.67 9.84 40.00
CA VAL A 811 14.37 9.09 38.78
C VAL A 811 15.62 8.41 38.27
N ARG A 812 16.77 9.10 38.20
CA ARG A 812 18.06 8.50 37.82
C ARG A 812 18.37 7.23 38.62
N ASP A 813 18.32 7.32 39.94
CA ASP A 813 18.63 6.19 40.82
C ASP A 813 17.59 5.06 40.71
N TYR A 814 16.32 5.42 40.51
CA TYR A 814 15.24 4.46 40.28
C TYR A 814 15.44 3.70 38.96
N THR A 815 15.67 4.40 37.85
CA THR A 815 15.88 3.79 36.53
C THR A 815 17.11 2.87 36.54
N ILE A 816 18.22 3.27 37.18
CA ILE A 816 19.42 2.43 37.30
C ILE A 816 19.09 1.13 38.06
N LYS A 817 18.35 1.23 39.18
CA LYS A 817 17.95 0.05 39.96
C LYS A 817 16.99 -0.85 39.18
N LEU A 818 16.01 -0.27 38.50
CA LEU A 818 15.04 -0.99 37.67
C LEU A 818 15.75 -1.80 36.58
N LEU A 819 16.56 -1.13 35.75
CA LEU A 819 17.25 -1.78 34.64
C LEU A 819 18.34 -2.73 35.11
N GLY A 820 19.06 -2.41 36.19
CA GLY A 820 20.06 -3.29 36.78
C GLY A 820 19.46 -4.60 37.31
N ALA A 821 18.23 -4.57 37.83
CA ALA A 821 17.50 -5.76 38.26
C ALA A 821 16.96 -6.57 37.07
N SER A 822 16.46 -5.89 36.03
CA SER A 822 15.89 -6.54 34.84
C SER A 822 16.94 -7.13 33.89
N PHE A 823 18.14 -6.55 33.83
CA PHE A 823 19.23 -6.97 32.93
C PHE A 823 20.48 -7.40 33.71
N PRO A 824 20.47 -8.56 34.38
CA PRO A 824 21.61 -9.04 35.17
C PRO A 824 22.88 -9.31 34.33
N ASN A 825 22.73 -9.39 33.01
CA ASN A 825 23.83 -9.58 32.06
C ASN A 825 24.59 -8.29 31.72
N MET A 826 24.06 -7.12 32.11
CA MET A 826 24.73 -5.83 31.93
C MET A 826 25.42 -5.42 33.22
N THR A 827 26.62 -4.84 33.10
CA THR A 827 27.33 -4.31 34.26
C THR A 827 26.66 -3.04 34.78
N ALA A 828 26.80 -2.77 36.08
CA ALA A 828 26.29 -1.54 36.68
C ALA A 828 26.83 -0.27 35.99
N ALA A 829 28.07 -0.33 35.46
CA ALA A 829 28.67 0.78 34.72
C ALA A 829 27.99 1.02 33.36
N GLU A 830 27.62 -0.04 32.63
CA GLU A 830 26.90 0.06 31.36
C GLU A 830 25.49 0.62 31.56
N VAL A 831 24.75 0.12 32.55
CA VAL A 831 23.40 0.62 32.89
C VAL A 831 23.47 2.10 33.32
N THR A 832 24.43 2.46 34.16
CA THR A 832 24.62 3.85 34.61
C THR A 832 24.90 4.77 33.44
N LYS A 833 25.82 4.39 32.54
CA LYS A 833 26.16 5.16 31.34
C LYS A 833 24.95 5.36 30.42
N PHE A 834 24.11 4.34 30.27
CA PHE A 834 22.87 4.43 29.49
C PHE A 834 21.89 5.45 30.09
N VAL A 835 21.58 5.33 31.39
CA VAL A 835 20.65 6.25 32.08
C VAL A 835 21.16 7.69 32.08
N ASP A 836 22.46 7.90 32.28
CA ASP A 836 23.09 9.23 32.16
C ASP A 836 22.96 9.80 30.74
N GLY A 837 23.10 8.95 29.71
CA GLY A 837 22.85 9.31 28.31
C GLY A 837 21.41 9.75 28.04
N LEU A 838 20.41 9.07 28.61
CA LEU A 838 18.99 9.45 28.51
C LEU A 838 18.74 10.82 29.15
N LEU A 839 19.24 11.05 30.38
CA LEU A 839 19.10 12.32 31.07
C LEU A 839 19.79 13.47 30.31
N GLY A 840 20.98 13.22 29.76
CA GLY A 840 21.73 14.22 28.99
C GLY A 840 21.10 14.58 27.64
N SER A 841 20.34 13.65 27.04
CA SER A 841 19.69 13.82 25.73
C SER A 841 18.18 14.04 25.80
N ARG A 842 17.59 14.25 26.99
CA ARG A 842 16.13 14.39 27.16
C ARG A 842 15.47 15.45 26.28
N HIS A 843 16.18 16.53 25.89
CA HIS A 843 15.68 17.57 24.99
C HIS A 843 16.03 17.36 23.50
N ASP A 844 16.73 16.27 23.16
CA ASP A 844 17.17 15.92 21.80
C ASP A 844 16.66 14.52 21.42
N LEU A 845 15.47 14.47 20.80
CA LEU A 845 14.78 13.22 20.47
C LEU A 845 15.62 12.26 19.62
N PRO A 846 16.30 12.69 18.53
CA PRO A 846 17.20 11.81 17.78
C PRO A 846 18.27 11.12 18.64
N SER A 847 18.96 11.87 19.50
CA SER A 847 19.97 11.29 20.39
C SER A 847 19.34 10.38 21.45
N PHE A 848 18.23 10.78 22.06
CA PHE A 848 17.50 9.97 23.04
C PHE A 848 17.05 8.63 22.43
N LYS A 849 16.46 8.65 21.23
CA LYS A 849 16.05 7.47 20.45
C LYS A 849 17.25 6.54 20.19
N ASN A 850 18.40 7.08 19.81
CA ASN A 850 19.61 6.30 19.53
C ASN A 850 20.15 5.60 20.78
N HIS A 851 20.19 6.28 21.93
CA HIS A 851 20.61 5.65 23.19
C HIS A 851 19.74 4.44 23.54
N ILE A 852 18.41 4.57 23.41
CA ILE A 852 17.48 3.47 23.66
C ILE A 852 17.69 2.33 22.66
N ARG A 853 17.89 2.65 21.37
CA ARG A 853 18.14 1.64 20.32
C ARG A 853 19.43 0.85 20.61
N ASP A 854 20.50 1.53 20.98
CA ASP A 854 21.79 0.90 21.31
C ASP A 854 21.67 0.00 22.54
N PHE A 855 20.93 0.46 23.56
CA PHE A 855 20.64 -0.35 24.75
C PHE A 855 19.89 -1.64 24.41
N LEU A 856 18.85 -1.55 23.57
CA LEU A 856 18.10 -2.72 23.11
C LEU A 856 18.99 -3.71 22.36
N VAL A 857 19.80 -3.25 21.40
CA VAL A 857 20.71 -4.12 20.65
C VAL A 857 21.78 -4.78 21.55
N GLN A 858 22.23 -4.09 22.60
CA GLN A 858 23.19 -4.63 23.57
C GLN A 858 22.55 -5.69 24.49
N SER A 859 21.24 -5.59 24.74
CA SER A 859 20.49 -6.67 25.38
C SER A 859 20.41 -7.86 24.41
N LYS A 860 21.00 -9.00 24.78
CA LYS A 860 21.17 -10.19 23.90
C LYS A 860 19.87 -10.74 23.31
N GLU A 861 18.70 -10.32 23.79
CA GLU A 861 17.38 -10.74 23.28
C GLU A 861 17.04 -10.10 21.92
N PHE A 862 17.61 -8.93 21.58
CA PHE A 862 17.38 -8.24 20.30
C PHE A 862 18.52 -8.41 19.29
N SER A 863 19.65 -8.96 19.73
CA SER A 863 20.83 -9.17 18.89
C SER A 863 20.74 -10.40 17.98
N ALA A 864 19.57 -11.04 17.82
CA ALA A 864 19.40 -12.24 17.00
C ALA A 864 18.11 -12.20 16.15
N GLN A 865 17.46 -11.03 16.06
CA GLN A 865 16.15 -10.87 15.43
C GLN A 865 16.16 -9.73 14.39
N ASP A 866 15.21 -9.76 13.45
CA ASP A 866 14.99 -8.66 12.51
C ASP A 866 14.61 -7.39 13.29
N ASN A 867 15.33 -6.30 13.04
CA ASN A 867 15.23 -5.02 13.74
C ASN A 867 14.75 -3.88 12.82
N LYS A 868 14.21 -4.19 11.62
CA LYS A 868 13.67 -3.20 10.68
C LYS A 868 12.60 -2.29 11.29
N ASP A 869 11.77 -2.81 12.20
CA ASP A 869 10.69 -2.04 12.83
C ASP A 869 11.20 -0.84 13.65
N LEU A 870 12.44 -0.90 14.16
CA LEU A 870 13.09 0.21 14.87
C LEU A 870 13.44 1.40 13.94
N TYR A 871 13.32 1.21 12.63
CA TYR A 871 13.62 2.17 11.56
C TYR A 871 12.38 2.50 10.71
N ALA A 872 11.17 2.15 11.17
CA ALA A 872 9.94 2.34 10.42
C ALA A 872 9.65 3.81 10.05
N GLU A 873 10.09 4.76 10.88
CA GLU A 873 9.94 6.20 10.64
C GLU A 873 10.85 6.68 9.50
N GLU A 874 12.11 6.25 9.52
CA GLU A 874 13.08 6.53 8.47
C GLU A 874 12.58 5.97 7.11
N ALA A 875 11.99 4.76 7.13
CA ALA A 875 11.34 4.16 5.96
C ALA A 875 10.08 4.92 5.50
N ALA A 876 9.30 5.51 6.41
CA ALA A 876 8.12 6.30 6.06
C ALA A 876 8.49 7.64 5.40
N VAL A 877 9.54 8.31 5.90
CA VAL A 877 10.08 9.53 5.29
C VAL A 877 10.59 9.25 3.87
N GLN A 878 11.24 8.11 3.67
CA GLN A 878 11.71 7.71 2.34
C GLN A 878 10.54 7.46 1.37
N ARG A 879 9.48 6.77 1.82
CA ARG A 879 8.25 6.54 1.04
C ARG A 879 7.55 7.85 0.65
N GLU A 880 7.49 8.82 1.55
CA GLU A 880 6.86 10.12 1.23
C GLU A 880 7.70 10.91 0.21
N LYS A 881 9.03 10.88 0.30
CA LYS A 881 9.91 11.48 -0.72
C LYS A 881 9.72 10.83 -2.08
N GLU A 882 9.59 9.51 -2.11
CA GLU A 882 9.32 8.74 -3.33
C GLU A 882 7.96 9.12 -3.93
N ARG A 883 6.92 9.23 -3.10
CA ARG A 883 5.60 9.69 -3.51
C ARG A 883 5.62 11.11 -4.10
N GLN A 884 6.37 12.03 -3.49
CA GLN A 884 6.54 13.39 -4.01
C GLN A 884 7.25 13.41 -5.38
N ARG A 885 8.25 12.55 -5.58
CA ARG A 885 8.89 12.35 -6.88
C ARG A 885 7.90 11.82 -7.92
N MET A 886 7.07 10.85 -7.55
CA MET A 886 6.06 10.29 -8.46
C MET A 886 5.01 11.32 -8.89
N LEU A 887 4.59 12.22 -7.99
CA LEU A 887 3.65 13.31 -8.31
C LEU A 887 4.19 14.30 -9.36
N ALA A 888 5.51 14.46 -9.45
CA ALA A 888 6.14 15.36 -10.41
C ALA A 888 6.16 14.82 -11.85
N ILE A 889 5.80 13.54 -12.06
CA ILE A 889 5.92 12.86 -13.36
C ILE A 889 4.53 12.45 -13.85
N PRO A 890 4.01 13.07 -14.92
CA PRO A 890 2.69 12.76 -15.45
C PRO A 890 2.52 11.26 -15.76
N GLY A 891 1.41 10.69 -15.29
CA GLY A 891 1.04 9.30 -15.50
C GLY A 891 1.49 8.33 -14.41
N LEU A 892 2.46 8.64 -13.54
CA LEU A 892 2.90 7.70 -12.48
C LEU A 892 1.85 7.48 -11.39
N ILE A 893 1.12 8.53 -11.01
CA ILE A 893 -0.02 8.41 -10.09
C ILE A 893 -1.26 8.07 -10.91
N ALA A 894 -1.99 7.03 -10.49
CA ALA A 894 -3.20 6.61 -11.18
C ALA A 894 -4.25 7.75 -11.13
N PRO A 895 -5.08 7.95 -12.18
CA PRO A 895 -6.10 8.99 -12.17
C PRO A 895 -7.09 8.91 -11.00
N SER A 896 -7.31 7.71 -10.46
CA SER A 896 -8.11 7.47 -9.24
C SER A 896 -7.47 8.04 -7.97
N GLU A 897 -6.14 8.07 -7.89
CA GLU A 897 -5.37 8.51 -6.72
C GLU A 897 -5.07 10.02 -6.72
N LEU A 898 -5.19 10.68 -7.89
CA LEU A 898 -5.12 12.13 -7.98
C LEU A 898 -6.35 12.74 -7.31
N GLN A 899 -6.12 13.59 -6.30
CA GLN A 899 -7.16 14.50 -5.81
C GLN A 899 -7.51 15.46 -6.94
N ASP A 900 -8.80 15.59 -7.25
CA ASP A 900 -9.24 16.48 -8.31
C ASP A 900 -8.91 17.94 -7.93
N GLU A 901 -7.82 18.48 -8.45
CA GLU A 901 -7.71 19.92 -8.67
C GLU A 901 -8.74 20.26 -9.76
N MET A 902 -9.98 20.49 -9.34
CA MET A 902 -11.00 21.09 -10.18
C MET A 902 -10.66 22.57 -10.42
N VAL A 903 -9.54 22.82 -11.12
CA VAL A 903 -9.26 24.15 -11.66
C VAL A 903 -9.97 24.20 -13.00
N ASP A 904 -11.09 24.91 -12.98
CA ASP A 904 -11.95 25.15 -14.11
C ASP A 904 -11.18 25.84 -15.26
N SER A 905 -11.42 25.39 -16.49
CA SER A 905 -11.35 26.21 -17.70
C SER A 905 -12.65 26.04 -18.47
#